data_AF-A0A6P0UGT8-F1
#
_entry.id   AF-A0A6P0UGT8-F1
#
_cell.length_a   1.000
_cell.length_b   1.000
_cell.length_c   1.000
_cell.angle_alpha   90.00
_cell.angle_beta   90.00
_cell.angle_gamma   90.00
#
_symmetry.space_group_name_H-M   'P 1'
#
loop_
_entity.id
_entity.type
_entity.pdbx_description
1 polymer ?
#
loop_
_entity_poly.entity_id
_entity_poly.type
_entity_poly.pdbx_seq_one_letter_code
_entity_poly.pdbx_strand_id
1 'polypeptide(L)'
;MIFKKISCIICLLLFVFLLACTNDSQIEKTSLLTRWAGDVDLQHPWPEYPRPQFKREEWRSLNGIWQFSVLDPDGNTVDEGDILVPYPMESYLSGVQKILKPDQSLKYSTSFNIPAPWKKEEVILHFGAVDWESELYVNSKMVGDHKGGYDPFSFNITNFLKEGENKLELIVKDPTDSSWQPRGKQVLEPEKIFYTPVSGIWQTVWMEAVPKIRFTSFKIVPDIDNQTATLLINADGNTEGTELRITTKNSKQEMYTFLVPFETSVVLPITDIELWSPETPNLYDLQVELLKDRAVIDKVDSYFGMRKIHIEKTADGQERIFLNNKPYFQNGVLDQGYWPDGLYTPPTDKAMKNEIEMVKDLGFNMLRKHVKVESSRFYYWCDKLGVLVWQDMPSGDRATGQNELEIERSPESEKQFRKELGSMIGSFYNHPSIVMWIPFNEGWGQYKTGETVDFVSKLDSTRLINNASGWVDHGIGDVLDIHHYPEPVLEDAGENRVFVLGEFGGIGLAIEDHIWLKEGNWGYENLPNKEEFIRRYENYYDTVWSFEKKGLGAAVYTQLTDVETEANGLLTYDRAVLKADKKILYKINTNNFLRAPGFLPDEKLLNKGDSIKIMSSSEGDIYYTIDGTKPDRNSLKYNGAVVFNDDIKLSAIVYAENDSSRISVREFSKTELKRPEYRTAFNPKYTGGSSFALVDGVQGSTDIKDGTWQGFYGNDLDVIIDLGEEQRPEGMEIGFLEDIRSWVFLPVQVKVSGSADGKNFKTENNSTLEIPSESRDAYLYKHSIKLKGDEPIRYLRIYAANLGECPEWHPGKGNPSWIFVDEIEVK
;
A
#
# COMPACT_ATOMS: atom_id res chain seq x y z
N MET A 1 -47.20 -34.04 -16.44
CA MET A 1 -46.54 -34.70 -15.30
C MET A 1 -45.39 -35.54 -15.83
N ILE A 2 -44.18 -35.29 -15.33
CA ILE A 2 -42.96 -36.11 -15.48
C ILE A 2 -42.55 -36.41 -16.93
N PHE A 3 -42.01 -35.43 -17.69
CA PHE A 3 -41.04 -35.63 -18.81
C PHE A 3 -40.60 -34.28 -19.44
N LYS A 4 -40.45 -33.21 -18.65
CA LYS A 4 -39.97 -31.90 -19.12
C LYS A 4 -39.03 -31.17 -18.15
N LYS A 5 -38.37 -31.92 -17.25
CA LYS A 5 -37.45 -31.38 -16.22
C LYS A 5 -36.02 -31.94 -16.30
N ILE A 6 -35.64 -32.63 -17.38
CA ILE A 6 -34.30 -33.28 -17.50
C ILE A 6 -33.42 -32.66 -18.59
N SER A 7 -33.91 -31.73 -19.42
CA SER A 7 -33.06 -31.03 -20.41
C SER A 7 -32.39 -29.74 -19.92
N CYS A 8 -32.77 -29.19 -18.76
CA CYS A 8 -32.10 -27.99 -18.21
C CYS A 8 -30.92 -28.30 -17.28
N ILE A 9 -30.68 -29.56 -16.92
CA ILE A 9 -29.59 -29.94 -16.00
C ILE A 9 -28.35 -30.44 -16.76
N ILE A 10 -28.45 -30.69 -18.07
CA ILE A 10 -27.34 -31.19 -18.90
C ILE A 10 -26.57 -30.05 -19.60
N CYS A 11 -27.13 -28.84 -19.71
CA CYS A 11 -26.37 -27.65 -20.13
C CYS A 11 -25.54 -27.01 -19.00
N LEU A 12 -25.73 -27.41 -17.74
CA LEU A 12 -25.04 -26.83 -16.58
C LEU A 12 -23.73 -27.56 -16.19
N LEU A 13 -23.38 -28.65 -16.88
CA LEU A 13 -22.23 -29.52 -16.55
C LEU A 13 -21.20 -29.66 -17.68
N LEU A 14 -21.30 -28.84 -18.73
CA LEU A 14 -20.40 -28.88 -19.89
C LEU A 14 -19.49 -27.64 -20.02
N PHE A 15 -19.41 -26.80 -18.97
CA PHE A 15 -18.53 -25.63 -18.93
C PHE A 15 -17.23 -25.86 -18.15
N VAL A 16 -16.88 -27.12 -17.88
CA VAL A 16 -15.60 -27.49 -17.29
C VAL A 16 -14.93 -28.50 -18.22
N PHE A 17 -13.73 -28.17 -18.69
CA PHE A 17 -12.87 -28.87 -19.66
C PHE A 17 -13.19 -28.70 -21.15
N LEU A 18 -12.48 -27.74 -21.78
CA LEU A 18 -11.54 -28.01 -22.89
C LEU A 18 -10.92 -26.70 -23.40
N LEU A 19 -9.73 -26.35 -22.90
CA LEU A 19 -8.81 -25.44 -23.57
C LEU A 19 -7.38 -25.94 -23.35
N ALA A 20 -6.79 -26.47 -24.40
CA ALA A 20 -5.35 -26.55 -24.56
C ALA A 20 -5.06 -26.64 -26.06
N CYS A 21 -4.50 -25.57 -26.62
CA CYS A 21 -3.34 -25.57 -27.53
C CYS A 21 -3.29 -24.27 -28.33
N THR A 22 -2.45 -23.34 -27.88
CA THR A 22 -1.62 -22.51 -28.76
C THR A 22 -0.28 -22.31 -28.08
N ASN A 23 0.80 -22.77 -28.73
CA ASN A 23 2.17 -22.54 -28.31
C ASN A 23 2.56 -21.10 -28.62
N ASP A 24 2.67 -20.29 -27.57
CA ASP A 24 3.70 -19.26 -27.42
C ASP A 24 4.25 -19.42 -26.00
N SER A 25 5.45 -18.94 -25.70
CA SER A 25 6.07 -19.07 -24.37
C SER A 25 5.34 -18.25 -23.29
N GLN A 26 4.09 -18.62 -23.00
CA GLN A 26 3.20 -17.94 -22.08
C GLN A 26 3.29 -18.60 -20.71
N ILE A 27 3.61 -17.79 -19.70
CA ILE A 27 3.53 -18.18 -18.30
C ILE A 27 2.10 -18.66 -18.02
N GLU A 28 1.95 -19.86 -17.49
CA GLU A 28 0.63 -20.49 -17.28
C GLU A 28 -0.11 -19.80 -16.12
N LYS A 29 -1.22 -19.10 -16.44
CA LYS A 29 -2.13 -18.50 -15.45
C LYS A 29 -2.86 -19.59 -14.67
N THR A 30 -3.01 -19.42 -13.36
CA THR A 30 -3.84 -20.30 -12.52
C THR A 30 -5.32 -19.93 -12.65
N SER A 31 -6.23 -20.86 -12.36
CA SER A 31 -7.69 -20.60 -12.33
C SER A 31 -8.10 -20.08 -10.95
N LEU A 32 -7.62 -18.89 -10.59
CA LEU A 32 -7.86 -18.30 -9.29
C LEU A 32 -9.19 -17.53 -9.28
N LEU A 33 -10.10 -17.88 -8.36
CA LEU A 33 -11.39 -17.20 -8.19
C LEU A 33 -11.63 -16.98 -6.70
N THR A 34 -12.28 -15.87 -6.34
CA THR A 34 -12.73 -15.70 -4.97
C THR A 34 -13.92 -16.61 -4.65
N ARG A 35 -14.15 -16.84 -3.36
CA ARG A 35 -15.33 -17.58 -2.87
C ARG A 35 -16.68 -16.95 -3.25
N TRP A 36 -16.70 -15.68 -3.67
CA TRP A 36 -17.93 -14.96 -4.02
C TRP A 36 -18.24 -14.99 -5.51
N ALA A 37 -17.34 -15.50 -6.37
CA ALA A 37 -17.60 -15.62 -7.79
C ALA A 37 -18.87 -16.46 -8.08
N GLY A 38 -19.12 -17.49 -7.28
CA GLY A 38 -20.32 -18.32 -7.37
C GLY A 38 -21.58 -17.69 -6.77
N ASP A 39 -21.47 -16.59 -6.03
CA ASP A 39 -22.60 -15.87 -5.41
C ASP A 39 -23.22 -14.84 -6.38
N VAL A 40 -22.62 -14.61 -7.55
CA VAL A 40 -23.10 -13.62 -8.54
C VAL A 40 -24.43 -14.07 -9.16
N ASP A 41 -25.47 -13.26 -8.99
CA ASP A 41 -26.73 -13.43 -9.73
C ASP A 41 -26.56 -12.94 -11.17
N LEU A 42 -26.52 -13.87 -12.12
CA LEU A 42 -26.36 -13.54 -13.54
C LEU A 42 -27.53 -12.74 -14.14
N GLN A 43 -28.71 -12.77 -13.52
CA GLN A 43 -29.88 -12.02 -13.99
C GLN A 43 -29.97 -10.64 -13.35
N HIS A 44 -29.51 -10.49 -12.11
CA HIS A 44 -29.59 -9.24 -11.36
C HIS A 44 -28.30 -8.97 -10.57
N PRO A 45 -27.14 -8.87 -11.23
CA PRO A 45 -25.89 -8.63 -10.52
C PRO A 45 -25.90 -7.21 -9.97
N TRP A 46 -25.33 -7.04 -8.77
CA TRP A 46 -25.32 -5.76 -8.05
C TRP A 46 -26.72 -5.13 -7.89
N PRO A 47 -27.64 -5.79 -7.15
CA PRO A 47 -29.02 -5.33 -6.98
C PRO A 47 -29.16 -4.11 -6.05
N GLU A 48 -28.09 -3.69 -5.37
CA GLU A 48 -28.09 -2.54 -4.47
C GLU A 48 -28.22 -1.22 -5.23
N TYR A 49 -28.89 -0.24 -4.62
CA TYR A 49 -28.98 1.10 -5.20
C TYR A 49 -27.58 1.78 -5.24
N PRO A 50 -27.10 2.27 -6.39
CA PRO A 50 -25.70 2.68 -6.55
C PRO A 50 -25.26 3.95 -5.81
N ARG A 51 -26.20 4.83 -5.41
CA ARG A 51 -25.88 6.13 -4.77
C ARG A 51 -26.43 6.25 -3.33
N PRO A 52 -25.82 5.62 -2.31
CA PRO A 52 -26.34 5.64 -0.94
C PRO A 52 -26.55 7.03 -0.31
N GLN A 53 -25.84 8.06 -0.79
CA GLN A 53 -25.98 9.45 -0.33
C GLN A 53 -26.95 10.30 -1.16
N PHE A 54 -27.58 9.73 -2.18
CA PHE A 54 -28.58 10.39 -3.01
C PHE A 54 -29.61 9.38 -3.50
N LYS A 55 -30.33 8.78 -2.55
CA LYS A 55 -31.23 7.66 -2.79
C LYS A 55 -32.63 8.10 -3.20
N ARG A 56 -33.09 7.53 -4.30
CA ARG A 56 -34.48 7.58 -4.77
C ARG A 56 -35.12 6.21 -4.64
N GLU A 57 -36.42 6.20 -4.39
CA GLU A 57 -37.20 4.95 -4.27
C GLU A 57 -37.50 4.35 -5.65
N GLU A 58 -37.85 5.19 -6.62
CA GLU A 58 -38.21 4.79 -7.98
C GLU A 58 -36.97 4.70 -8.88
N TRP A 59 -36.44 3.48 -9.03
CA TRP A 59 -35.30 3.21 -9.90
C TRP A 59 -35.38 1.79 -10.48
N ARG A 60 -34.57 1.53 -11.50
CA ARG A 60 -34.45 0.21 -12.13
C ARG A 60 -33.01 -0.05 -12.57
N SER A 61 -32.41 -1.13 -12.08
CA SER A 61 -31.14 -1.63 -12.61
C SER A 61 -31.31 -2.13 -14.05
N LEU A 62 -30.29 -1.86 -14.87
CA LEU A 62 -30.12 -2.42 -16.21
C LEU A 62 -28.96 -3.42 -16.27
N ASN A 63 -28.34 -3.75 -15.14
CA ASN A 63 -27.34 -4.80 -15.06
C ASN A 63 -27.93 -6.17 -15.47
N GLY A 64 -27.05 -7.08 -15.88
CA GLY A 64 -27.40 -8.40 -16.40
C GLY A 64 -26.70 -8.67 -17.72
N ILE A 65 -27.20 -9.66 -18.46
CA ILE A 65 -26.61 -10.06 -19.76
C ILE A 65 -26.98 -9.05 -20.85
N TRP A 66 -25.97 -8.49 -21.50
CA TRP A 66 -26.08 -7.63 -22.68
C TRP A 66 -25.39 -8.30 -23.86
N GLN A 67 -25.70 -7.86 -25.08
CA GLN A 67 -24.93 -8.22 -26.26
C GLN A 67 -23.72 -7.29 -26.38
N PHE A 68 -22.58 -7.82 -26.80
CA PHE A 68 -21.42 -7.03 -27.20
C PHE A 68 -20.98 -7.32 -28.64
N SER A 69 -20.30 -6.35 -29.24
CA SER A 69 -19.54 -6.51 -30.47
C SER A 69 -18.24 -5.71 -30.38
N VAL A 70 -17.12 -6.32 -30.74
CA VAL A 70 -15.85 -5.63 -30.95
C VAL A 70 -15.78 -5.21 -32.41
N LEU A 71 -15.51 -3.93 -32.64
CA LEU A 71 -15.40 -3.33 -33.96
C LEU A 71 -13.94 -3.03 -34.26
N ASP A 72 -13.50 -3.33 -35.47
CA ASP A 72 -12.20 -2.89 -36.01
C ASP A 72 -12.25 -1.39 -36.41
N PRO A 73 -11.12 -0.78 -36.80
CA PRO A 73 -11.08 0.63 -37.23
C PRO A 73 -11.96 0.96 -38.44
N ASP A 74 -12.27 -0.04 -39.28
CA ASP A 74 -13.15 0.11 -40.45
C ASP A 74 -14.64 -0.04 -40.08
N GLY A 75 -14.95 -0.36 -38.81
CA GLY A 75 -16.29 -0.54 -38.27
C GLY A 75 -16.87 -1.94 -38.49
N ASN A 76 -16.07 -2.92 -38.91
CA ASN A 76 -16.51 -4.31 -39.04
C ASN A 76 -16.49 -5.02 -37.69
N THR A 77 -17.49 -5.85 -37.43
CA THR A 77 -17.52 -6.73 -36.26
C THR A 77 -16.48 -7.84 -36.40
N VAL A 78 -15.53 -7.88 -35.47
CA VAL A 78 -14.48 -8.92 -35.41
C VAL A 78 -14.71 -9.93 -34.29
N ASP A 79 -15.57 -9.60 -33.33
CA ASP A 79 -15.99 -10.47 -32.24
C ASP A 79 -17.37 -10.03 -31.74
N GLU A 80 -18.18 -10.96 -31.27
CA GLU A 80 -19.52 -10.66 -30.71
C GLU A 80 -19.97 -11.78 -29.78
N GLY A 81 -20.88 -11.45 -28.87
CA GLY A 81 -21.44 -12.43 -27.93
C GLY A 81 -22.25 -11.78 -26.84
N ASP A 82 -22.38 -12.49 -25.73
CA ASP A 82 -23.02 -12.00 -24.51
C ASP A 82 -21.96 -11.60 -23.48
N ILE A 83 -22.23 -10.54 -22.72
CA ILE A 83 -21.39 -10.03 -21.64
C ILE A 83 -22.24 -9.73 -20.41
N LEU A 84 -21.75 -10.11 -19.22
CA LEU A 84 -22.39 -9.79 -17.95
C LEU A 84 -22.00 -8.38 -17.47
N VAL A 85 -22.92 -7.44 -17.55
CA VAL A 85 -22.76 -6.08 -17.02
C VAL A 85 -23.08 -6.09 -15.51
N PRO A 86 -22.22 -5.51 -14.64
CA PRO A 86 -21.22 -4.50 -14.96
C PRO A 86 -19.78 -4.99 -14.80
N TYR A 87 -19.43 -6.18 -15.30
CA TYR A 87 -18.05 -6.68 -15.21
C TYR A 87 -17.25 -6.31 -16.46
N PRO A 88 -15.98 -5.88 -16.32
CA PRO A 88 -15.09 -5.57 -17.44
C PRO A 88 -14.97 -6.71 -18.45
N MET A 89 -14.81 -6.38 -19.73
CA MET A 89 -14.66 -7.38 -20.80
C MET A 89 -13.54 -8.40 -20.52
N GLU A 90 -12.46 -7.96 -19.89
CA GLU A 90 -11.27 -8.75 -19.58
C GLU A 90 -11.46 -9.70 -18.39
N SER A 91 -12.48 -9.45 -17.56
CA SER A 91 -12.71 -10.19 -16.32
C SER A 91 -13.30 -11.58 -16.58
N TYR A 92 -13.10 -12.51 -15.64
CA TYR A 92 -13.76 -13.82 -15.66
C TYR A 92 -15.29 -13.70 -15.51
N LEU A 93 -15.75 -12.82 -14.62
CA LEU A 93 -17.18 -12.65 -14.32
C LEU A 93 -17.99 -12.07 -15.48
N SER A 94 -17.36 -11.36 -16.42
CA SER A 94 -18.05 -10.88 -17.63
C SER A 94 -18.44 -12.01 -18.58
N GLY A 95 -17.74 -13.16 -18.49
CA GLY A 95 -17.88 -14.29 -19.41
C GLY A 95 -17.12 -14.13 -20.73
N VAL A 96 -16.35 -13.05 -20.91
CA VAL A 96 -15.67 -12.74 -22.19
C VAL A 96 -14.17 -13.02 -22.14
N GLN A 97 -13.46 -12.50 -21.13
CA GLN A 97 -12.01 -12.72 -20.90
C GLN A 97 -11.10 -12.41 -22.11
N LYS A 98 -11.35 -11.30 -22.79
CA LYS A 98 -10.56 -10.83 -23.93
C LYS A 98 -10.14 -9.38 -23.72
N ILE A 99 -8.92 -9.07 -24.16
CA ILE A 99 -8.36 -7.72 -24.13
C ILE A 99 -8.93 -6.93 -25.32
N LEU A 100 -9.55 -5.78 -25.04
CA LEU A 100 -9.87 -4.79 -26.07
C LEU A 100 -8.58 -4.10 -26.56
N LYS A 101 -8.35 -4.08 -27.87
CA LYS A 101 -7.16 -3.40 -28.42
C LYS A 101 -7.39 -1.88 -28.56
N PRO A 102 -6.33 -1.05 -28.49
CA PRO A 102 -6.47 0.42 -28.56
C PRO A 102 -7.13 0.98 -29.82
N ASP A 103 -7.04 0.26 -30.94
CA ASP A 103 -7.63 0.66 -32.22
C ASP A 103 -9.06 0.12 -32.42
N GLN A 104 -9.56 -0.67 -31.48
CA GLN A 104 -10.90 -1.26 -31.53
C GLN A 104 -11.93 -0.40 -30.77
N SER A 105 -13.20 -0.71 -30.99
CA SER A 105 -14.30 -0.18 -30.19
C SER A 105 -15.18 -1.31 -29.67
N LEU A 106 -15.60 -1.22 -28.41
CA LEU A 106 -16.52 -2.15 -27.79
C LEU A 106 -17.94 -1.59 -27.81
N LYS A 107 -18.81 -2.21 -28.59
CA LYS A 107 -20.23 -1.85 -28.67
C LYS A 107 -21.05 -2.77 -27.79
N TYR A 108 -21.78 -2.20 -26.85
CA TYR A 108 -22.80 -2.86 -26.04
C TYR A 108 -24.19 -2.65 -26.62
N SER A 109 -25.09 -3.62 -26.47
CA SER A 109 -26.51 -3.46 -26.76
C SER A 109 -27.40 -4.23 -25.79
N THR A 110 -28.51 -3.60 -25.40
CA THR A 110 -29.58 -4.25 -24.63
C THR A 110 -30.94 -3.63 -24.99
N SER A 111 -32.02 -4.22 -24.48
CA SER A 111 -33.37 -3.70 -24.63
C SER A 111 -34.06 -3.56 -23.28
N PHE A 112 -34.87 -2.52 -23.13
CA PHE A 112 -35.58 -2.23 -21.89
C PHE A 112 -36.98 -1.66 -22.15
N ASN A 113 -37.84 -1.80 -21.16
CA ASN A 113 -39.17 -1.21 -21.16
C ASN A 113 -39.29 -0.17 -20.04
N ILE A 114 -39.97 0.93 -20.32
CA ILE A 114 -40.29 1.93 -19.29
C ILE A 114 -41.44 1.40 -18.42
N PRO A 115 -41.27 1.33 -17.09
CA PRO A 115 -42.35 0.97 -16.19
C PRO A 115 -43.58 1.87 -16.37
N ALA A 116 -44.78 1.30 -16.30
CA ALA A 116 -46.03 2.06 -16.49
C ALA A 116 -46.16 3.31 -15.60
N PRO A 117 -45.70 3.32 -14.32
CA PRO A 117 -45.75 4.51 -13.47
C PRO A 117 -44.90 5.69 -13.99
N TRP A 118 -43.86 5.44 -14.80
CA TRP A 118 -42.89 6.45 -15.20
C TRP A 118 -43.33 7.28 -16.42
N LYS A 119 -44.47 6.98 -17.06
CA LYS A 119 -44.89 7.61 -18.32
C LYS A 119 -45.07 9.13 -18.28
N LYS A 120 -45.15 9.74 -17.10
CA LYS A 120 -45.29 11.20 -16.91
C LYS A 120 -44.03 11.87 -16.34
N GLU A 121 -43.02 11.09 -16.02
CA GLU A 121 -41.77 11.53 -15.44
C GLU A 121 -40.70 11.73 -16.52
N GLU A 122 -39.63 12.43 -16.18
CA GLU A 122 -38.40 12.36 -16.96
C GLU A 122 -37.63 11.09 -16.58
N VAL A 123 -37.03 10.44 -17.57
CA VAL A 123 -36.22 9.24 -17.37
C VAL A 123 -34.76 9.60 -17.53
N ILE A 124 -34.00 9.44 -16.45
CA ILE A 124 -32.55 9.64 -16.43
C ILE A 124 -31.89 8.27 -16.47
N LEU A 125 -30.96 8.08 -17.40
CA LEU A 125 -30.09 6.91 -17.49
C LEU A 125 -28.74 7.25 -16.86
N HIS A 126 -28.27 6.39 -15.97
CA HIS A 126 -27.06 6.56 -15.20
C HIS A 126 -26.06 5.43 -15.47
N PHE A 127 -24.79 5.79 -15.45
CA PHE A 127 -23.65 4.88 -15.47
C PHE A 127 -22.77 5.19 -14.26
N GLY A 128 -22.39 4.16 -13.51
CA GLY A 128 -21.47 4.32 -12.38
C GLY A 128 -20.06 4.68 -12.84
N ALA A 129 -19.57 3.99 -13.87
CA ALA A 129 -18.29 4.21 -14.54
C ALA A 129 -18.21 3.36 -15.82
N VAL A 130 -17.56 3.88 -16.85
CA VAL A 130 -17.28 3.20 -18.12
C VAL A 130 -15.88 3.57 -18.58
N ASP A 131 -14.99 2.60 -18.76
CA ASP A 131 -13.60 2.86 -19.18
C ASP A 131 -13.47 2.78 -20.73
N TRP A 132 -13.22 3.84 -21.49
CA TRP A 132 -12.97 5.22 -21.02
C TRP A 132 -13.75 6.32 -21.77
N GLU A 133 -13.79 6.28 -23.11
CA GLU A 133 -14.59 7.20 -23.93
C GLU A 133 -15.84 6.49 -24.43
N SER A 134 -17.02 7.05 -24.16
CA SER A 134 -18.29 6.38 -24.47
C SER A 134 -19.27 7.29 -25.22
N GLU A 135 -20.00 6.70 -26.17
CA GLU A 135 -21.08 7.33 -26.92
C GLU A 135 -22.38 6.56 -26.71
N LEU A 136 -23.43 7.25 -26.29
CA LEU A 136 -24.73 6.68 -25.96
C LEU A 136 -25.74 6.88 -27.08
N TYR A 137 -26.43 5.80 -27.45
CA TYR A 137 -27.52 5.80 -28.41
C TYR A 137 -28.77 5.13 -27.83
N VAL A 138 -29.92 5.77 -28.00
CA VAL A 138 -31.23 5.21 -27.65
C VAL A 138 -32.10 5.21 -28.90
N ASN A 139 -32.62 4.04 -29.28
CA ASN A 139 -33.39 3.84 -30.51
C ASN A 139 -32.68 4.44 -31.75
N SER A 140 -31.38 4.16 -31.89
CA SER A 140 -30.51 4.62 -32.98
C SER A 140 -30.33 6.13 -33.10
N LYS A 141 -30.66 6.89 -32.04
CA LYS A 141 -30.38 8.33 -31.94
C LYS A 141 -29.30 8.57 -30.89
N MET A 142 -28.29 9.34 -31.24
CA MET A 142 -27.24 9.75 -30.29
C MET A 142 -27.83 10.64 -29.20
N VAL A 143 -27.58 10.29 -27.94
CA VAL A 143 -28.02 11.02 -26.76
C VAL A 143 -26.91 11.95 -26.27
N GLY A 144 -25.67 11.46 -26.24
CA GLY A 144 -24.49 12.20 -25.79
C GLY A 144 -23.27 11.30 -25.63
N ASP A 145 -22.16 11.90 -25.20
CA ASP A 145 -20.87 11.25 -24.98
C ASP A 145 -20.30 11.54 -23.59
N HIS A 146 -19.39 10.68 -23.12
CA HIS A 146 -18.62 10.86 -21.89
C HIS A 146 -17.16 10.47 -22.06
N LYS A 147 -16.28 11.16 -21.33
CA LYS A 147 -14.85 10.83 -21.17
C LYS A 147 -14.52 10.85 -19.70
N GLY A 148 -14.05 9.71 -19.20
CA GLY A 148 -13.67 9.48 -17.82
C GLY A 148 -13.99 8.05 -17.39
N GLY A 149 -12.98 7.35 -16.86
CA GLY A 149 -13.06 5.90 -16.64
C GLY A 149 -13.62 5.52 -15.29
N TYR A 150 -13.72 6.49 -14.38
CA TYR A 150 -13.96 6.25 -12.95
C TYR A 150 -15.09 7.10 -12.39
N ASP A 151 -15.53 8.13 -13.10
CA ASP A 151 -16.54 9.07 -12.63
C ASP A 151 -17.96 8.70 -13.11
N PRO A 152 -18.98 8.90 -12.26
CA PRO A 152 -20.35 8.64 -12.63
C PRO A 152 -20.91 9.74 -13.54
N PHE A 153 -21.72 9.35 -14.52
CA PHE A 153 -22.38 10.26 -15.45
C PHE A 153 -23.81 9.83 -15.77
N SER A 154 -24.61 10.74 -16.35
CA SER A 154 -26.01 10.47 -16.65
C SER A 154 -26.56 11.31 -17.79
N PHE A 155 -27.63 10.82 -18.42
CA PHE A 155 -28.33 11.49 -19.51
C PHE A 155 -29.85 11.45 -19.32
N ASN A 156 -30.53 12.55 -19.59
CA ASN A 156 -31.98 12.56 -19.72
C ASN A 156 -32.37 11.96 -21.08
N ILE A 157 -32.89 10.72 -21.07
CA ILE A 157 -33.23 9.98 -22.28
C ILE A 157 -34.70 10.14 -22.70
N THR A 158 -35.50 10.92 -21.96
CA THR A 158 -36.96 11.02 -22.12
C THR A 158 -37.39 11.24 -23.58
N ASN A 159 -36.72 12.17 -24.28
CA ASN A 159 -37.07 12.55 -25.65
C ASN A 159 -36.62 11.54 -26.73
N PHE A 160 -35.89 10.50 -26.33
CA PHE A 160 -35.40 9.44 -27.22
C PHE A 160 -36.20 8.15 -27.10
N LEU A 161 -37.07 8.06 -26.09
CA LEU A 161 -37.90 6.90 -25.81
C LEU A 161 -39.07 6.78 -26.79
N LYS A 162 -39.49 5.54 -27.03
CA LYS A 162 -40.71 5.18 -27.74
C LYS A 162 -41.60 4.29 -26.86
N GLU A 163 -42.86 4.15 -27.25
CA GLU A 163 -43.77 3.22 -26.56
C GLU A 163 -43.30 1.76 -26.71
N GLY A 164 -43.42 0.99 -25.63
CA GLY A 164 -42.98 -0.40 -25.59
C GLY A 164 -41.47 -0.54 -25.37
N GLU A 165 -40.88 -1.48 -26.10
CA GLU A 165 -39.46 -1.84 -25.97
C GLU A 165 -38.56 -0.79 -26.62
N ASN A 166 -37.52 -0.38 -25.88
CA ASN A 166 -36.51 0.58 -26.28
C ASN A 166 -35.17 -0.12 -26.41
N LYS A 167 -34.39 0.25 -27.44
CA LYS A 167 -33.04 -0.29 -27.65
C LYS A 167 -32.01 0.69 -27.10
N LEU A 168 -31.06 0.17 -26.33
CA LEU A 168 -29.88 0.88 -25.83
C LEU A 168 -28.64 0.37 -26.57
N GLU A 169 -27.79 1.29 -27.01
CA GLU A 169 -26.47 0.99 -27.57
C GLU A 169 -25.44 1.93 -26.95
N LEU A 170 -24.30 1.40 -26.50
CA LEU A 170 -23.18 2.17 -25.96
C LEU A 170 -21.93 1.75 -26.73
N ILE A 171 -21.22 2.70 -27.34
CA ILE A 171 -19.94 2.43 -28.01
C ILE A 171 -18.84 2.96 -27.11
N VAL A 172 -17.85 2.12 -26.80
CA VAL A 172 -16.75 2.44 -25.91
C VAL A 172 -15.42 2.31 -26.64
N LYS A 173 -14.52 3.27 -26.42
CA LYS A 173 -13.13 3.25 -26.85
C LYS A 173 -12.25 3.38 -25.63
N ASP A 174 -11.19 2.56 -25.59
CA ASP A 174 -10.21 2.59 -24.52
C ASP A 174 -8.81 2.40 -25.12
N PRO A 175 -7.95 3.44 -25.08
CA PRO A 175 -6.55 3.30 -25.46
C PRO A 175 -5.72 2.46 -24.47
N THR A 176 -6.24 2.14 -23.30
CA THR A 176 -5.55 1.50 -22.18
C THR A 176 -4.27 2.27 -21.82
N ASP A 177 -3.09 1.79 -22.21
CA ASP A 177 -1.79 2.36 -21.85
C ASP A 177 -1.08 3.02 -23.03
N SER A 178 -1.74 3.10 -24.20
CA SER A 178 -1.18 3.65 -25.43
C SER A 178 -1.42 5.15 -25.62
N SER A 179 -2.01 5.83 -24.63
CA SER A 179 -2.36 7.26 -24.70
C SER A 179 -2.27 7.91 -23.31
N TRP A 180 -2.59 9.20 -23.24
CA TRP A 180 -2.40 10.07 -22.07
C TRP A 180 -3.53 10.02 -21.04
N GLN A 181 -4.61 9.24 -21.27
CA GLN A 181 -5.78 9.31 -20.41
C GLN A 181 -5.48 8.93 -18.96
N PRO A 182 -6.22 9.49 -17.98
CA PRO A 182 -6.19 8.98 -16.62
C PRO A 182 -6.57 7.49 -16.58
N ARG A 183 -5.72 6.69 -15.95
CA ARG A 183 -5.82 5.26 -15.70
C ARG A 183 -5.15 4.92 -14.38
N GLY A 184 -5.54 3.80 -13.79
CA GLY A 184 -4.81 3.21 -12.68
C GLY A 184 -3.64 2.40 -13.21
N LYS A 185 -3.64 1.12 -12.90
CA LYS A 185 -2.56 0.18 -13.24
C LYS A 185 -2.87 -0.73 -14.43
N GLN A 186 -3.91 -0.44 -15.22
CA GLN A 186 -4.27 -1.19 -16.43
C GLN A 186 -3.17 -1.08 -17.49
N VAL A 187 -2.61 -2.19 -17.97
CA VAL A 187 -1.67 -2.23 -19.11
C VAL A 187 -2.02 -3.37 -20.08
N LEU A 188 -1.63 -3.25 -21.35
CA LEU A 188 -1.86 -4.32 -22.33
C LEU A 188 -0.98 -5.55 -22.07
N GLU A 189 0.20 -5.35 -21.47
CA GLU A 189 1.16 -6.39 -21.11
C GLU A 189 1.43 -6.35 -19.59
N PRO A 190 0.61 -7.05 -18.77
CA PRO A 190 0.75 -7.04 -17.31
C PRO A 190 2.10 -7.56 -16.83
N GLU A 191 2.78 -6.79 -15.99
CA GLU A 191 4.05 -7.15 -15.37
C GLU A 191 4.26 -6.33 -14.09
N LYS A 192 4.85 -6.96 -13.08
CA LYS A 192 5.21 -6.31 -11.79
C LYS A 192 3.99 -5.64 -11.15
N ILE A 193 4.03 -4.31 -11.04
CA ILE A 193 3.01 -3.47 -10.38
C ILE A 193 1.90 -3.00 -11.33
N PHE A 194 1.92 -3.42 -12.60
CA PHE A 194 0.88 -3.12 -13.59
C PHE A 194 0.15 -4.41 -13.97
N TYR A 195 -1.16 -4.31 -14.11
CA TYR A 195 -2.08 -5.45 -14.08
C TYR A 195 -2.94 -5.55 -15.34
N THR A 196 -3.73 -6.62 -15.42
CA THR A 196 -4.71 -6.87 -16.50
C THR A 196 -5.54 -5.60 -16.80
N PRO A 197 -5.75 -5.27 -18.09
CA PRO A 197 -6.50 -4.09 -18.46
C PRO A 197 -7.99 -4.25 -18.14
N VAL A 198 -8.70 -3.13 -18.09
CA VAL A 198 -10.13 -3.06 -17.81
C VAL A 198 -10.75 -2.10 -18.80
N SER A 199 -11.68 -2.59 -19.61
CA SER A 199 -12.39 -1.76 -20.58
C SER A 199 -13.90 -1.97 -20.51
N GLY A 200 -14.65 -0.92 -20.88
CA GLY A 200 -16.11 -0.94 -20.93
C GLY A 200 -16.79 -0.67 -19.60
N ILE A 201 -18.01 -1.19 -19.46
CA ILE A 201 -18.87 -0.92 -18.29
C ILE A 201 -18.37 -1.75 -17.11
N TRP A 202 -17.86 -1.10 -16.07
CA TRP A 202 -17.35 -1.79 -14.89
C TRP A 202 -18.08 -1.41 -13.57
N GLN A 203 -19.05 -0.50 -13.64
CA GLN A 203 -19.99 -0.24 -12.53
C GLN A 203 -21.45 -0.22 -13.02
N THR A 204 -22.39 -0.31 -12.06
CA THR A 204 -23.82 -0.46 -12.32
C THR A 204 -24.38 0.55 -13.33
N VAL A 205 -25.27 0.07 -14.20
CA VAL A 205 -26.11 0.89 -15.09
C VAL A 205 -27.54 0.85 -14.59
N TRP A 206 -28.19 2.01 -14.46
CA TRP A 206 -29.57 2.07 -13.95
C TRP A 206 -30.34 3.26 -14.50
N MET A 207 -31.66 3.22 -14.37
CA MET A 207 -32.56 4.32 -14.71
C MET A 207 -33.31 4.81 -13.48
N GLU A 208 -33.62 6.09 -13.46
CA GLU A 208 -34.49 6.73 -12.47
C GLU A 208 -35.62 7.48 -13.19
N ALA A 209 -36.81 7.42 -12.61
CA ALA A 209 -37.89 8.34 -12.96
C ALA A 209 -37.85 9.54 -12.01
N VAL A 210 -37.80 10.73 -12.59
CA VAL A 210 -37.65 11.97 -11.84
C VAL A 210 -38.66 13.03 -12.32
N PRO A 211 -39.13 13.89 -11.41
CA PRO A 211 -39.96 15.02 -11.78
C PRO A 211 -39.17 16.06 -12.59
N LYS A 212 -39.90 16.95 -13.28
CA LYS A 212 -39.32 18.09 -14.01
C LYS A 212 -38.63 19.10 -13.11
N ILE A 213 -39.15 19.29 -11.89
CA ILE A 213 -38.50 20.09 -10.85
C ILE A 213 -37.95 19.09 -9.84
N ARG A 214 -36.63 18.97 -9.75
CA ARG A 214 -35.96 17.90 -9.00
C ARG A 214 -34.65 18.36 -8.40
N PHE A 215 -34.20 17.66 -7.37
CA PHE A 215 -32.82 17.75 -6.90
C PHE A 215 -31.87 17.07 -7.90
N THR A 216 -30.71 17.69 -8.12
CA THR A 216 -29.63 17.14 -8.94
C THR A 216 -28.41 16.74 -8.11
N SER A 217 -28.11 17.47 -7.04
CA SER A 217 -27.06 17.11 -6.09
C SER A 217 -27.21 17.81 -4.74
N PHE A 218 -26.58 17.24 -3.73
CA PHE A 218 -26.40 17.83 -2.41
C PHE A 218 -24.92 17.83 -2.03
N LYS A 219 -24.44 18.90 -1.39
CA LYS A 219 -23.22 18.87 -0.58
C LYS A 219 -23.57 19.13 0.88
N ILE A 220 -23.01 18.34 1.78
CA ILE A 220 -23.26 18.41 3.22
C ILE A 220 -21.93 18.74 3.91
N VAL A 221 -21.86 19.90 4.54
CA VAL A 221 -20.65 20.42 5.19
C VAL A 221 -20.83 20.38 6.71
N PRO A 222 -20.22 19.41 7.43
CA PRO A 222 -20.30 19.35 8.88
C PRO A 222 -19.34 20.37 9.52
N ASP A 223 -19.82 21.05 10.57
CA ASP A 223 -19.03 21.93 11.42
C ASP A 223 -19.28 21.55 12.89
N ILE A 224 -18.34 20.80 13.45
CA ILE A 224 -18.43 20.30 14.82
C ILE A 224 -18.20 21.39 15.87
N ASP A 225 -17.50 22.46 15.52
CA ASP A 225 -17.12 23.53 16.45
C ASP A 225 -18.32 24.47 16.65
N ASN A 226 -19.06 24.76 15.57
CA ASN A 226 -20.29 25.57 15.61
C ASN A 226 -21.57 24.73 15.77
N GLN A 227 -21.45 23.41 15.80
CA GLN A 227 -22.57 22.47 15.94
C GLN A 227 -23.63 22.58 14.83
N THR A 228 -23.19 22.63 13.58
CA THR A 228 -24.07 22.76 12.41
C THR A 228 -23.69 21.82 11.28
N ALA A 229 -24.65 21.52 10.41
CA ALA A 229 -24.40 20.91 9.11
C ALA A 229 -25.03 21.80 8.03
N THR A 230 -24.24 22.27 7.07
CA THR A 230 -24.73 23.10 5.97
C THR A 230 -25.05 22.22 4.76
N LEU A 231 -26.29 22.29 4.29
CA LEU A 231 -26.76 21.60 3.09
C LEU A 231 -26.78 22.58 1.91
N LEU A 232 -25.90 22.36 0.93
CA LEU A 232 -25.87 23.07 -0.35
C LEU A 232 -26.64 22.26 -1.39
N ILE A 233 -27.63 22.88 -2.02
CA ILE A 233 -28.65 22.20 -2.82
C ILE A 233 -28.61 22.70 -4.26
N ASN A 234 -28.51 21.77 -5.20
CA ASN A 234 -28.74 22.02 -6.62
C ASN A 234 -30.03 21.34 -7.08
N ALA A 235 -30.80 22.03 -7.91
CA ALA A 235 -32.05 21.54 -8.46
C ALA A 235 -32.24 22.01 -9.91
N ASP A 236 -32.90 21.17 -10.72
CA ASP A 236 -33.37 21.50 -12.06
C ASP A 236 -34.83 22.00 -12.00
N GLY A 237 -35.21 22.82 -12.98
CA GLY A 237 -36.56 23.38 -13.10
C GLY A 237 -36.77 24.68 -12.32
N ASN A 238 -37.99 25.24 -12.40
CA ASN A 238 -38.32 26.47 -11.66
C ASN A 238 -38.71 26.13 -10.21
N THR A 239 -37.83 26.49 -9.26
CA THR A 239 -38.01 26.31 -7.83
C THR A 239 -38.76 27.47 -7.14
N GLU A 240 -39.19 28.48 -7.89
CA GLU A 240 -39.99 29.59 -7.34
C GLU A 240 -41.28 29.07 -6.70
N GLY A 241 -41.52 29.52 -5.46
CA GLY A 241 -42.69 29.11 -4.66
C GLY A 241 -42.65 27.67 -4.15
N THR A 242 -41.49 26.98 -4.26
CA THR A 242 -41.29 25.67 -3.64
C THR A 242 -40.71 25.78 -2.23
N GLU A 243 -40.92 24.75 -1.42
CA GLU A 243 -40.43 24.64 -0.04
C GLU A 243 -39.58 23.37 0.10
N LEU A 244 -38.67 23.37 1.07
CA LEU A 244 -37.88 22.22 1.47
C LEU A 244 -38.39 21.69 2.80
N ARG A 245 -38.67 20.39 2.87
CA ARG A 245 -38.82 19.68 4.14
C ARG A 245 -37.58 18.82 4.36
N ILE A 246 -36.81 19.16 5.40
CA ILE A 246 -35.56 18.47 5.73
C ILE A 246 -35.75 17.75 7.05
N THR A 247 -35.58 16.44 7.06
CA THR A 247 -35.68 15.62 8.26
C THR A 247 -34.34 14.96 8.56
N THR A 248 -33.85 15.11 9.79
CA THR A 248 -32.59 14.50 10.25
C THR A 248 -32.81 13.70 11.54
N LYS A 249 -32.06 12.60 11.69
CA LYS A 249 -32.12 11.70 12.85
C LYS A 249 -30.79 10.99 13.07
N ASN A 250 -30.38 10.82 14.32
CA ASN A 250 -29.32 9.88 14.73
C ASN A 250 -29.81 8.97 15.89
N SER A 251 -28.90 8.33 16.62
CA SER A 251 -29.25 7.43 17.72
C SER A 251 -29.70 8.15 19.00
N LYS A 252 -29.26 9.39 19.20
CA LYS A 252 -29.55 10.22 20.40
C LYS A 252 -30.54 11.36 20.15
N GLN A 253 -30.77 11.73 18.91
CA GLN A 253 -31.54 12.87 18.49
C GLN A 253 -32.92 12.41 18.03
N GLU A 254 -33.98 12.95 18.65
CA GLU A 254 -35.35 12.80 18.14
C GLU A 254 -35.43 13.35 16.71
N MET A 255 -36.40 12.88 15.92
CA MET A 255 -36.55 13.33 14.54
C MET A 255 -36.82 14.85 14.49
N TYR A 256 -35.94 15.63 13.85
CA TYR A 256 -36.15 17.06 13.62
C TYR A 256 -36.54 17.30 12.18
N THR A 257 -37.61 18.06 11.98
CA THR A 257 -38.10 18.44 10.65
C THR A 257 -38.08 19.97 10.52
N PHE A 258 -37.35 20.45 9.52
CA PHE A 258 -37.35 21.85 9.10
C PHE A 258 -38.28 21.99 7.89
N LEU A 259 -39.14 23.00 7.89
CA LEU A 259 -39.88 23.43 6.72
C LEU A 259 -39.46 24.86 6.40
N VAL A 260 -38.79 25.05 5.28
CA VAL A 260 -38.22 26.34 4.87
C VAL A 260 -38.56 26.59 3.39
N PRO A 261 -38.60 27.86 2.94
CA PRO A 261 -38.60 28.15 1.51
C PRO A 261 -37.40 27.48 0.82
N PHE A 262 -37.51 27.16 -0.47
CA PHE A 262 -36.37 26.66 -1.22
C PHE A 262 -35.24 27.69 -1.22
N GLU A 263 -34.09 27.27 -0.72
CA GLU A 263 -32.84 28.03 -0.73
C GLU A 263 -31.73 27.09 -1.21
N THR A 264 -30.72 27.64 -1.87
CA THR A 264 -29.56 26.86 -2.34
C THR A 264 -28.60 26.50 -1.21
N SER A 265 -28.76 27.09 -0.02
CA SER A 265 -27.98 26.82 1.17
C SER A 265 -28.87 26.86 2.41
N VAL A 266 -28.87 25.78 3.18
CA VAL A 266 -29.63 25.66 4.43
C VAL A 266 -28.70 25.18 5.55
N VAL A 267 -28.65 25.93 6.65
CA VAL A 267 -27.87 25.58 7.84
C VAL A 267 -28.74 24.82 8.83
N LEU A 268 -28.37 23.58 9.13
CA LEU A 268 -29.05 22.70 10.08
C LEU A 268 -28.33 22.76 11.43
N PRO A 269 -28.96 23.22 12.52
CA PRO A 269 -28.39 23.09 13.86
C PRO A 269 -28.41 21.63 14.31
N ILE A 270 -27.29 21.14 14.87
CA ILE A 270 -27.14 19.77 15.36
C ILE A 270 -26.90 19.82 16.87
N THR A 271 -27.93 19.56 17.66
CA THR A 271 -27.81 19.41 19.12
C THR A 271 -27.36 17.99 19.48
N ASP A 272 -26.68 17.81 20.62
CA ASP A 272 -26.25 16.49 21.13
C ASP A 272 -25.42 15.69 20.11
N ILE A 273 -24.36 16.34 19.59
CA ILE A 273 -23.54 15.78 18.51
C ILE A 273 -22.97 14.41 18.86
N GLU A 274 -23.16 13.47 17.95
CA GLU A 274 -22.46 12.19 17.91
C GLU A 274 -21.43 12.24 16.79
N LEU A 275 -20.15 12.37 17.17
CA LEU A 275 -19.06 12.46 16.22
C LEU A 275 -18.85 11.15 15.47
N TRP A 276 -18.52 11.24 14.19
CA TRP A 276 -18.05 10.13 13.39
C TRP A 276 -16.54 9.93 13.60
N SER A 277 -16.13 8.69 13.83
CA SER A 277 -14.74 8.23 13.89
C SER A 277 -14.65 6.73 13.54
N PRO A 278 -13.45 6.17 13.30
CA PRO A 278 -13.28 4.74 13.09
C PRO A 278 -13.78 3.86 14.26
N GLU A 279 -13.66 4.36 15.50
CA GLU A 279 -14.12 3.68 16.72
C GLU A 279 -15.63 3.82 16.90
N THR A 280 -16.20 4.98 16.55
CA THR A 280 -17.63 5.28 16.68
C THR A 280 -18.17 5.90 15.38
N PRO A 281 -18.51 5.09 14.35
CA PRO A 281 -18.94 5.58 13.05
C PRO A 281 -20.40 6.05 13.06
N ASN A 282 -20.70 7.06 13.89
CA ASN A 282 -22.04 7.61 14.03
C ASN A 282 -22.44 8.36 12.75
N LEU A 283 -23.60 8.03 12.19
CA LEU A 283 -24.16 8.66 11.00
C LEU A 283 -25.57 9.18 11.30
N TYR A 284 -25.90 10.29 10.65
CA TYR A 284 -27.20 10.94 10.69
C TYR A 284 -27.94 10.58 9.42
N ASP A 285 -29.12 9.98 9.54
CA ASP A 285 -30.04 9.81 8.43
C ASP A 285 -30.60 11.17 8.03
N LEU A 286 -30.62 11.46 6.73
CA LEU A 286 -31.11 12.72 6.17
C LEU A 286 -32.16 12.43 5.10
N GLN A 287 -33.30 13.09 5.18
CA GLN A 287 -34.32 13.07 4.13
C GLN A 287 -34.61 14.50 3.70
N VAL A 288 -34.56 14.74 2.39
CA VAL A 288 -34.83 16.05 1.80
C VAL A 288 -35.99 15.90 0.81
N GLU A 289 -37.08 16.60 1.08
CA GLU A 289 -38.26 16.64 0.22
C GLU A 289 -38.41 18.05 -0.38
N LEU A 290 -38.71 18.11 -1.68
CA LEU A 290 -39.13 19.32 -2.38
C LEU A 290 -40.65 19.35 -2.43
N LEU A 291 -41.24 20.47 -2.02
CA LEU A 291 -42.67 20.66 -1.96
C LEU A 291 -43.13 21.78 -2.86
N LYS A 292 -44.27 21.58 -3.52
CA LYS A 292 -45.01 22.62 -4.23
C LYS A 292 -46.48 22.53 -3.85
N ASP A 293 -47.05 23.66 -3.41
CA ASP A 293 -48.42 23.72 -2.88
C ASP A 293 -48.67 22.66 -1.78
N ARG A 294 -47.65 22.43 -0.93
CA ARG A 294 -47.60 21.41 0.15
C ARG A 294 -47.58 19.95 -0.29
N ALA A 295 -47.63 19.66 -1.60
CA ALA A 295 -47.42 18.32 -2.12
C ALA A 295 -45.93 18.05 -2.30
N VAL A 296 -45.45 16.87 -1.87
CA VAL A 296 -44.09 16.42 -2.16
C VAL A 296 -44.00 16.12 -3.65
N ILE A 297 -43.13 16.83 -4.35
CA ILE A 297 -42.88 16.66 -5.78
C ILE A 297 -41.58 15.93 -6.03
N ASP A 298 -40.59 16.07 -5.13
CA ASP A 298 -39.34 15.32 -5.20
C ASP A 298 -38.87 14.89 -3.81
N LYS A 299 -38.17 13.76 -3.72
CA LYS A 299 -37.67 13.21 -2.46
C LYS A 299 -36.36 12.46 -2.66
N VAL A 300 -35.41 12.72 -1.77
CA VAL A 300 -34.12 12.04 -1.71
C VAL A 300 -33.78 11.68 -0.27
N ASP A 301 -33.38 10.42 -0.05
CA ASP A 301 -32.78 9.96 1.20
C ASP A 301 -31.25 10.00 1.10
N SER A 302 -30.58 10.35 2.18
CA SER A 302 -29.13 10.53 2.28
C SER A 302 -28.67 10.25 3.72
N TYR A 303 -27.37 10.44 3.98
CA TYR A 303 -26.79 10.44 5.32
C TYR A 303 -25.51 11.26 5.35
N PHE A 304 -25.11 11.68 6.55
CA PHE A 304 -23.82 12.36 6.79
C PHE A 304 -23.22 11.98 8.14
N GLY A 305 -21.93 12.27 8.31
CA GLY A 305 -21.21 12.11 9.58
C GLY A 305 -20.69 13.46 10.08
N MET A 306 -20.81 13.72 11.38
CA MET A 306 -20.25 14.91 12.02
C MET A 306 -18.78 14.65 12.35
N ARG A 307 -17.85 15.19 11.56
CA ARG A 307 -16.40 15.06 11.81
C ARG A 307 -15.59 16.20 11.24
N LYS A 308 -14.43 16.46 11.84
CA LYS A 308 -13.44 17.44 11.39
C LYS A 308 -12.06 16.78 11.30
N ILE A 309 -11.35 17.04 10.20
CA ILE A 309 -9.95 16.66 10.01
C ILE A 309 -9.14 17.94 9.77
N HIS A 310 -8.00 18.09 10.44
CA HIS A 310 -7.08 19.21 10.25
C HIS A 310 -5.67 18.87 10.76
N ILE A 311 -4.70 19.73 10.50
CA ILE A 311 -3.37 19.67 11.12
C ILE A 311 -3.28 20.71 12.23
N GLU A 312 -2.68 20.32 13.34
CA GLU A 312 -2.41 21.22 14.44
C GLU A 312 -1.11 20.83 15.17
N LYS A 313 -0.37 21.85 15.60
CA LYS A 313 0.85 21.68 16.38
C LYS A 313 0.52 21.27 17.81
N THR A 314 0.98 20.09 18.22
CA THR A 314 0.84 19.60 19.58
C THR A 314 1.81 20.26 20.56
N ALA A 315 1.54 20.10 21.87
CA ALA A 315 2.32 20.72 22.94
C ALA A 315 3.80 20.27 23.00
N ASP A 316 4.13 19.14 22.38
CA ASP A 316 5.50 18.66 22.18
C ASP A 316 6.24 19.35 21.02
N GLY A 317 5.59 20.29 20.34
CA GLY A 317 6.13 21.06 19.22
C GLY A 317 6.01 20.38 17.85
N GLN A 318 5.33 19.23 17.75
CA GLN A 318 5.18 18.48 16.51
C GLN A 318 3.84 18.77 15.84
N GLU A 319 3.83 18.96 14.52
CA GLU A 319 2.60 18.97 13.72
C GLU A 319 2.01 17.55 13.70
N ARG A 320 0.71 17.41 13.93
CA ARG A 320 0.02 16.12 13.85
C ARG A 320 -1.31 16.26 13.13
N ILE A 321 -1.76 15.14 12.56
CA ILE A 321 -3.12 15.04 12.02
C ILE A 321 -4.10 14.91 13.18
N PHE A 322 -5.16 15.72 13.15
CA PHE A 322 -6.22 15.73 14.14
C PHE A 322 -7.52 15.20 13.53
N LEU A 323 -8.19 14.31 14.25
CA LEU A 323 -9.57 13.92 13.99
C LEU A 323 -10.43 14.37 15.18
N ASN A 324 -11.44 15.19 14.89
CA ASN A 324 -12.35 15.76 15.89
C ASN A 324 -11.63 16.47 17.05
N ASN A 325 -10.69 17.36 16.69
CA ASN A 325 -9.91 18.17 17.63
C ASN A 325 -9.03 17.34 18.60
N LYS A 326 -8.60 16.14 18.19
CA LYS A 326 -7.62 15.31 18.91
C LYS A 326 -6.57 14.75 17.96
N PRO A 327 -5.28 14.67 18.36
CA PRO A 327 -4.27 13.97 17.59
C PRO A 327 -4.71 12.54 17.28
N TYR A 328 -4.57 12.12 16.04
CA TYR A 328 -5.07 10.84 15.57
C TYR A 328 -4.09 10.23 14.57
N PHE A 329 -3.38 9.18 15.00
CA PHE A 329 -2.48 8.43 14.14
C PHE A 329 -3.27 7.55 13.17
N GLN A 330 -3.00 7.71 11.88
CA GLN A 330 -3.65 6.91 10.84
C GLN A 330 -2.76 5.72 10.47
N ASN A 331 -3.09 4.53 10.97
CA ASN A 331 -2.43 3.29 10.57
C ASN A 331 -3.31 2.60 9.53
N GLY A 332 -2.84 2.58 8.29
CA GLY A 332 -3.60 2.06 7.17
C GLY A 332 -2.87 1.01 6.34
N VAL A 333 -3.59 0.55 5.33
CA VAL A 333 -3.16 -0.47 4.39
C VAL A 333 -3.45 0.00 2.96
N LEU A 334 -2.54 -0.32 2.04
CA LEU A 334 -2.71 -0.03 0.62
C LEU A 334 -3.70 -1.02 -0.01
N ASP A 335 -4.61 -0.52 -0.84
CA ASP A 335 -5.59 -1.32 -1.57
C ASP A 335 -5.63 -0.94 -3.06
N GLN A 336 -5.21 -1.87 -3.92
CA GLN A 336 -5.24 -1.72 -5.39
C GLN A 336 -6.65 -1.86 -5.97
N GLY A 337 -7.59 -2.48 -5.24
CA GLY A 337 -8.95 -2.72 -5.70
C GLY A 337 -9.08 -3.70 -6.87
N TYR A 338 -8.15 -4.63 -7.06
CA TYR A 338 -8.23 -5.69 -8.06
C TYR A 338 -8.77 -6.99 -7.49
N TRP A 339 -9.56 -7.70 -8.29
CA TRP A 339 -10.18 -8.99 -8.00
C TRP A 339 -9.80 -10.01 -9.08
N PRO A 340 -9.41 -11.25 -8.73
CA PRO A 340 -8.98 -12.24 -9.73
C PRO A 340 -10.10 -12.65 -10.70
N ASP A 341 -11.35 -12.48 -10.28
CA ASP A 341 -12.54 -12.85 -11.04
C ASP A 341 -13.24 -11.65 -11.71
N GLY A 342 -13.28 -10.49 -11.05
CA GLY A 342 -13.97 -9.29 -11.53
C GLY A 342 -13.09 -8.10 -11.92
N LEU A 343 -11.76 -8.21 -11.77
CA LEU A 343 -10.78 -7.12 -11.95
C LEU A 343 -11.17 -5.88 -11.14
N TYR A 344 -11.72 -4.84 -11.76
CA TYR A 344 -12.15 -3.64 -11.06
C TYR A 344 -13.46 -3.78 -10.29
N THR A 345 -14.31 -4.72 -10.67
CA THR A 345 -15.64 -4.88 -10.09
C THR A 345 -15.60 -6.02 -9.09
N PRO A 346 -15.79 -5.77 -7.77
CA PRO A 346 -15.91 -6.86 -6.83
C PRO A 346 -17.05 -7.82 -7.24
N PRO A 347 -17.01 -9.11 -6.89
CA PRO A 347 -18.08 -10.05 -7.27
C PRO A 347 -19.46 -9.65 -6.74
N THR A 348 -19.52 -9.10 -5.52
CA THR A 348 -20.78 -8.71 -4.90
C THR A 348 -20.54 -7.58 -3.90
N ASP A 349 -21.61 -6.87 -3.54
CA ASP A 349 -21.58 -5.89 -2.44
C ASP A 349 -21.12 -6.51 -1.11
N LYS A 350 -21.47 -7.77 -0.88
CA LYS A 350 -21.02 -8.56 0.27
C LYS A 350 -19.51 -8.82 0.25
N ALA A 351 -18.92 -9.09 -0.92
CA ALA A 351 -17.47 -9.27 -1.06
C ALA A 351 -16.74 -7.97 -0.71
N MET A 352 -17.19 -6.85 -1.28
CA MET A 352 -16.67 -5.52 -0.99
C MET A 352 -16.76 -5.18 0.51
N LYS A 353 -17.92 -5.39 1.14
CA LYS A 353 -18.10 -5.18 2.58
C LYS A 353 -17.11 -6.02 3.40
N ASN A 354 -16.90 -7.28 3.02
CA ASN A 354 -16.05 -8.18 3.77
C ASN A 354 -14.57 -7.79 3.73
N GLU A 355 -14.11 -7.21 2.62
CA GLU A 355 -12.76 -6.66 2.53
C GLU A 355 -12.57 -5.47 3.49
N ILE A 356 -13.55 -4.58 3.57
CA ILE A 356 -13.53 -3.44 4.52
C ILE A 356 -13.63 -3.92 5.98
N GLU A 357 -14.42 -4.96 6.25
CA GLU A 357 -14.43 -5.62 7.57
C GLU A 357 -13.07 -6.21 7.91
N MET A 358 -12.37 -6.80 6.93
CA MET A 358 -11.03 -7.36 7.13
C MET A 358 -10.01 -6.29 7.53
N VAL A 359 -10.07 -5.09 6.93
CA VAL A 359 -9.21 -3.96 7.32
C VAL A 359 -9.33 -3.70 8.84
N LYS A 360 -10.56 -3.61 9.37
CA LYS A 360 -10.79 -3.41 10.81
C LYS A 360 -10.37 -4.61 11.66
N ASP A 361 -10.68 -5.81 11.20
CA ASP A 361 -10.34 -7.05 11.89
C ASP A 361 -8.81 -7.25 12.02
N LEU A 362 -8.04 -6.65 11.11
CA LEU A 362 -6.58 -6.60 11.14
C LEU A 362 -6.03 -5.44 11.97
N GLY A 363 -6.88 -4.60 12.56
CA GLY A 363 -6.49 -3.51 13.45
C GLY A 363 -6.12 -2.20 12.75
N PHE A 364 -6.34 -2.09 11.44
CA PHE A 364 -6.18 -0.84 10.71
C PHE A 364 -7.39 0.08 10.94
N ASN A 365 -7.14 1.38 10.94
CA ASN A 365 -8.19 2.41 11.03
C ASN A 365 -8.34 3.22 9.73
N MET A 366 -7.48 2.97 8.74
CA MET A 366 -7.43 3.68 7.47
C MET A 366 -7.11 2.72 6.32
N LEU A 367 -7.55 3.06 5.11
CA LEU A 367 -7.17 2.41 3.87
C LEU A 367 -6.85 3.49 2.83
N ARG A 368 -5.77 3.29 2.07
CA ARG A 368 -5.44 4.12 0.92
C ARG A 368 -5.86 3.41 -0.35
N LYS A 369 -6.80 4.01 -1.08
CA LYS A 369 -7.27 3.50 -2.36
C LYS A 369 -6.33 4.00 -3.45
N HIS A 370 -5.47 3.10 -3.92
CA HIS A 370 -4.31 3.44 -4.73
C HIS A 370 -4.66 3.59 -6.21
N VAL A 371 -4.43 4.79 -6.77
CA VAL A 371 -4.69 5.21 -8.18
C VAL A 371 -5.97 4.66 -8.83
N LYS A 372 -7.04 4.47 -8.05
CA LYS A 372 -8.34 3.94 -8.48
C LYS A 372 -9.44 4.70 -7.75
N VAL A 373 -10.61 4.85 -8.34
CA VAL A 373 -11.81 5.35 -7.63
C VAL A 373 -12.86 4.27 -7.62
N GLU A 374 -13.40 3.92 -6.45
CA GLU A 374 -14.42 2.87 -6.32
C GLU A 374 -15.84 3.42 -6.53
N SER A 375 -16.83 2.54 -6.62
CA SER A 375 -18.25 2.95 -6.59
C SER A 375 -18.64 3.57 -5.24
N SER A 376 -19.68 4.41 -5.18
CA SER A 376 -20.17 4.99 -3.91
C SER A 376 -20.55 3.95 -2.85
N ARG A 377 -20.78 2.69 -3.24
CA ARG A 377 -21.03 1.57 -2.32
C ARG A 377 -19.81 1.28 -1.44
N PHE A 378 -18.60 1.41 -1.97
CA PHE A 378 -17.35 1.19 -1.23
C PHE A 378 -17.22 2.20 -0.09
N TYR A 379 -17.30 3.49 -0.41
CA TYR A 379 -17.21 4.56 0.57
C TYR A 379 -18.37 4.51 1.56
N TYR A 380 -19.57 4.10 1.15
CA TYR A 380 -20.68 3.82 2.08
C TYR A 380 -20.32 2.78 3.14
N TRP A 381 -19.66 1.69 2.75
CA TRP A 381 -19.22 0.69 3.72
C TRP A 381 -18.09 1.21 4.61
N CYS A 382 -17.15 2.01 4.08
CA CYS A 382 -16.15 2.69 4.91
C CYS A 382 -16.80 3.64 5.92
N ASP A 383 -17.82 4.41 5.52
CA ASP A 383 -18.58 5.30 6.40
C ASP A 383 -19.30 4.52 7.50
N LYS A 384 -19.97 3.42 7.15
CA LYS A 384 -20.77 2.60 8.07
C LYS A 384 -19.92 1.79 9.03
N LEU A 385 -18.80 1.26 8.55
CA LEU A 385 -17.90 0.42 9.35
C LEU A 385 -16.90 1.26 10.13
N GLY A 386 -16.62 2.51 9.73
CA GLY A 386 -15.63 3.36 10.37
C GLY A 386 -14.21 2.99 9.94
N VAL A 387 -13.89 3.28 8.68
CA VAL A 387 -12.54 3.18 8.11
C VAL A 387 -12.25 4.49 7.39
N LEU A 388 -11.13 5.14 7.70
CA LEU A 388 -10.68 6.35 6.99
C LEU A 388 -10.22 5.98 5.58
N VAL A 389 -10.40 6.88 4.63
CA VAL A 389 -9.98 6.70 3.25
C VAL A 389 -9.08 7.85 2.81
N TRP A 390 -7.90 7.48 2.31
CA TRP A 390 -7.09 8.34 1.45
C TRP A 390 -7.44 7.99 0.01
N GLN A 391 -7.90 8.99 -0.74
CA GLN A 391 -8.41 8.78 -2.09
C GLN A 391 -7.44 9.35 -3.13
N ASP A 392 -6.81 8.44 -3.87
CA ASP A 392 -5.94 8.78 -4.98
C ASP A 392 -6.72 9.07 -6.26
N MET A 393 -6.22 10.00 -7.04
CA MET A 393 -6.65 10.19 -8.42
C MET A 393 -5.90 9.18 -9.33
N PRO A 394 -6.60 8.48 -10.24
CA PRO A 394 -5.95 7.73 -11.32
C PRO A 394 -4.97 8.60 -12.10
N SER A 395 -3.75 8.09 -12.31
CA SER A 395 -2.68 8.82 -12.98
C SER A 395 -2.88 8.82 -14.49
N GLY A 396 -2.38 9.81 -15.22
CA GLY A 396 -2.41 9.77 -16.69
C GLY A 396 -1.03 10.03 -17.23
N ASP A 397 -0.90 10.00 -18.56
CA ASP A 397 0.33 10.41 -19.23
C ASP A 397 1.56 9.56 -18.79
N ARG A 398 2.78 10.03 -19.11
CA ARG A 398 4.00 9.34 -18.66
C ARG A 398 4.34 9.64 -17.20
N ALA A 399 5.03 8.71 -16.55
CA ALA A 399 5.62 8.94 -15.24
C ALA A 399 6.93 9.74 -15.34
N THR A 400 7.20 10.57 -14.32
CA THR A 400 8.55 11.09 -14.07
C THR A 400 9.32 10.12 -13.18
N GLY A 401 10.65 10.08 -13.34
CA GLY A 401 11.52 9.50 -12.33
C GLY A 401 11.78 10.50 -11.21
N GLN A 402 12.43 10.05 -10.13
CA GLN A 402 12.77 10.90 -8.96
C GLN A 402 13.58 12.18 -9.30
N ASN A 403 14.20 12.25 -10.48
CA ASN A 403 15.02 13.38 -10.92
C ASN A 403 14.26 14.44 -11.74
N GLU A 404 13.03 14.17 -12.18
CA GLU A 404 12.19 15.09 -12.94
C GLU A 404 10.97 15.45 -12.11
N LEU A 405 10.79 16.74 -11.80
CA LEU A 405 9.73 17.16 -10.88
C LEU A 405 8.33 17.13 -11.52
N GLU A 406 8.20 17.54 -12.77
CA GLU A 406 6.88 17.60 -13.42
C GLU A 406 7.04 17.38 -14.91
N ILE A 407 6.01 16.80 -15.53
CA ILE A 407 5.90 16.77 -16.99
C ILE A 407 5.18 18.02 -17.51
N GLU A 408 5.45 18.34 -18.77
CA GLU A 408 4.56 19.17 -19.57
C GLU A 408 3.48 18.29 -20.20
N ARG A 409 2.22 18.53 -19.84
CA ARG A 409 1.06 17.86 -20.45
C ARG A 409 0.52 18.64 -21.64
N SER A 410 -0.12 17.96 -22.57
CA SER A 410 -0.91 18.62 -23.61
C SER A 410 -2.12 19.35 -22.99
N PRO A 411 -2.61 20.45 -23.60
CA PRO A 411 -3.80 21.14 -23.11
C PRO A 411 -5.03 20.24 -22.97
N GLU A 412 -5.16 19.23 -23.85
CA GLU A 412 -6.23 18.23 -23.80
C GLU A 412 -6.08 17.30 -22.58
N SER A 413 -4.87 16.79 -22.33
CA SER A 413 -4.54 15.96 -21.16
C SER A 413 -4.78 16.72 -19.86
N GLU A 414 -4.31 17.97 -19.76
CA GLU A 414 -4.54 18.80 -18.56
C GLU A 414 -6.03 19.05 -18.30
N LYS A 415 -6.79 19.40 -19.34
CA LYS A 415 -8.22 19.70 -19.22
C LYS A 415 -9.00 18.47 -18.79
N GLN A 416 -8.69 17.31 -19.38
CA GLN A 416 -9.38 16.07 -19.07
C GLN A 416 -9.04 15.58 -17.66
N PHE A 417 -7.78 15.61 -17.25
CA PHE A 417 -7.38 15.27 -15.89
C PHE A 417 -8.09 16.16 -14.84
N ARG A 418 -8.13 17.49 -15.04
CA ARG A 418 -8.85 18.39 -14.12
C ARG A 418 -10.36 18.13 -14.10
N LYS A 419 -10.96 17.73 -15.23
CA LYS A 419 -12.38 17.35 -15.30
C LYS A 419 -12.64 16.10 -14.45
N GLU A 420 -11.84 15.05 -14.60
CA GLU A 420 -12.01 13.80 -13.86
C GLU A 420 -11.71 13.98 -12.36
N LEU A 421 -10.64 14.71 -12.01
CA LEU A 421 -10.33 15.06 -10.61
C LEU A 421 -11.48 15.84 -9.95
N GLY A 422 -12.03 16.83 -10.65
CA GLY A 422 -13.19 17.57 -10.17
C GLY A 422 -14.44 16.71 -10.02
N SER A 423 -14.64 15.76 -10.93
CA SER A 423 -15.79 14.84 -10.92
C SER A 423 -15.67 13.81 -9.79
N MET A 424 -14.46 13.30 -9.51
CA MET A 424 -14.17 12.46 -8.35
C MET A 424 -14.49 13.19 -7.05
N ILE A 425 -13.88 14.35 -6.80
CA ILE A 425 -14.09 15.11 -5.55
C ILE A 425 -15.57 15.49 -5.41
N GLY A 426 -16.22 15.94 -6.49
CA GLY A 426 -17.63 16.30 -6.49
C GLY A 426 -18.56 15.13 -6.16
N SER A 427 -18.31 13.95 -6.74
CA SER A 427 -19.17 12.77 -6.60
C SER A 427 -19.08 12.12 -5.22
N PHE A 428 -17.91 12.23 -4.57
CA PHE A 428 -17.63 11.57 -3.30
C PHE A 428 -17.48 12.55 -2.11
N TYR A 429 -17.79 13.83 -2.32
CA TYR A 429 -17.66 14.92 -1.34
C TYR A 429 -18.33 14.65 0.01
N ASN A 430 -19.46 13.93 0.02
CA ASN A 430 -20.27 13.77 1.23
C ASN A 430 -19.80 12.60 2.13
N HIS A 431 -18.85 11.77 1.69
CA HIS A 431 -18.41 10.61 2.46
C HIS A 431 -17.54 11.04 3.66
N PRO A 432 -17.99 10.88 4.93
CA PRO A 432 -17.17 11.21 6.09
C PRO A 432 -15.88 10.40 6.16
N SER A 433 -15.84 9.19 5.58
CA SER A 433 -14.67 8.33 5.55
C SER A 433 -13.50 8.93 4.80
N ILE A 434 -13.74 9.68 3.71
CA ILE A 434 -12.67 10.32 2.96
C ILE A 434 -12.14 11.49 3.78
N VAL A 435 -10.85 11.46 4.10
CA VAL A 435 -10.17 12.48 4.91
C VAL A 435 -8.98 13.13 4.22
N MET A 436 -8.54 12.57 3.08
CA MET A 436 -7.43 13.09 2.31
C MET A 436 -7.65 12.88 0.80
N TRP A 437 -7.33 13.90 0.01
CA TRP A 437 -7.26 13.83 -1.46
C TRP A 437 -5.81 13.80 -1.92
N ILE A 438 -5.51 12.88 -2.85
CA ILE A 438 -4.16 12.68 -3.40
C ILE A 438 -4.25 12.81 -4.93
N PRO A 439 -3.87 13.96 -5.52
CA PRO A 439 -3.95 14.16 -6.95
C PRO A 439 -2.83 13.44 -7.72
N PHE A 440 -1.66 13.21 -7.09
CA PHE A 440 -0.52 12.58 -7.75
C PHE A 440 0.14 11.52 -6.86
N ASN A 441 0.67 10.49 -7.50
CA ASN A 441 1.43 9.42 -6.87
C ASN A 441 2.74 9.27 -7.64
N GLU A 442 3.88 9.31 -6.95
CA GLU A 442 5.18 8.89 -7.48
C GLU A 442 5.62 9.61 -8.78
N GLY A 443 5.22 10.87 -8.97
CA GLY A 443 5.49 11.62 -10.20
C GLY A 443 4.69 11.15 -11.43
N TRP A 444 3.74 10.22 -11.27
CA TRP A 444 2.97 9.66 -12.38
C TRP A 444 2.00 10.69 -12.96
N GLY A 445 2.33 11.17 -14.17
CA GLY A 445 1.60 12.24 -14.82
C GLY A 445 1.65 13.57 -14.08
N GLN A 446 2.53 13.76 -13.10
CA GLN A 446 2.50 14.93 -12.24
C GLN A 446 2.81 16.22 -13.01
N TYR A 447 1.99 17.24 -12.81
CA TYR A 447 2.09 18.52 -13.54
C TYR A 447 1.45 19.65 -12.73
N LYS A 448 2.03 20.85 -12.82
CA LYS A 448 1.49 22.09 -12.23
C LYS A 448 0.94 21.85 -10.83
N THR A 449 1.73 21.20 -9.98
CA THR A 449 1.31 20.62 -8.69
C THR A 449 0.67 21.70 -7.82
N GLY A 450 1.26 22.89 -7.76
CA GLY A 450 0.69 24.05 -7.07
C GLY A 450 -0.72 24.43 -7.53
N GLU A 451 -0.93 24.56 -8.84
CA GLU A 451 -2.25 24.89 -9.41
C GLU A 451 -3.26 23.75 -9.19
N THR A 452 -2.80 22.50 -9.14
CA THR A 452 -3.65 21.34 -8.88
C THR A 452 -4.08 21.28 -7.42
N VAL A 453 -3.17 21.53 -6.47
CA VAL A 453 -3.49 21.66 -5.03
C VAL A 453 -4.47 22.81 -4.80
N ASP A 454 -4.25 23.97 -5.41
CA ASP A 454 -5.17 25.11 -5.34
C ASP A 454 -6.56 24.77 -5.89
N PHE A 455 -6.62 23.99 -6.96
CA PHE A 455 -7.87 23.52 -7.55
C PHE A 455 -8.63 22.58 -6.60
N VAL A 456 -7.93 21.61 -5.99
CA VAL A 456 -8.51 20.69 -4.99
C VAL A 456 -9.02 21.47 -3.79
N SER A 457 -8.23 22.38 -3.23
CA SER A 457 -8.60 23.18 -2.05
C SER A 457 -9.86 24.04 -2.28
N LYS A 458 -10.04 24.59 -3.49
CA LYS A 458 -11.26 25.35 -3.86
C LYS A 458 -12.49 24.46 -4.02
N LEU A 459 -12.32 23.19 -4.40
CA LEU A 459 -13.42 22.23 -4.49
C LEU A 459 -13.82 21.68 -3.13
N ASP A 460 -12.84 21.45 -2.26
CA ASP A 460 -13.02 20.92 -0.92
C ASP A 460 -11.90 21.36 0.04
N SER A 461 -12.24 22.28 0.94
CA SER A 461 -11.36 22.73 2.02
C SER A 461 -11.57 21.99 3.34
N THR A 462 -12.40 20.94 3.36
CA THR A 462 -12.78 20.21 4.59
C THR A 462 -11.94 18.95 4.82
N ARG A 463 -10.98 18.68 3.94
CA ARG A 463 -10.11 17.49 3.92
C ARG A 463 -8.67 17.89 3.72
N LEU A 464 -7.75 17.01 4.10
CA LEU A 464 -6.32 17.19 3.86
C LEU A 464 -5.98 16.97 2.39
N ILE A 465 -4.90 17.57 1.92
CA ILE A 465 -4.36 17.42 0.57
C ILE A 465 -2.91 16.94 0.67
N ASN A 466 -2.65 15.74 0.15
CA ASN A 466 -1.30 15.26 -0.11
C ASN A 466 -0.95 15.61 -1.55
N ASN A 467 0.02 16.50 -1.78
CA ASN A 467 0.25 17.04 -3.12
C ASN A 467 0.79 15.98 -4.10
N ALA A 468 1.62 15.08 -3.61
CA ALA A 468 2.29 14.03 -4.36
C ALA A 468 2.73 12.97 -3.36
N SER A 469 2.11 11.80 -3.45
CA SER A 469 2.44 10.68 -2.57
C SER A 469 3.73 10.00 -3.02
N GLY A 470 4.67 9.80 -2.09
CA GLY A 470 5.91 9.05 -2.32
C GLY A 470 7.13 9.89 -2.67
N TRP A 471 7.22 10.37 -3.90
CA TRP A 471 8.30 11.27 -4.32
C TRP A 471 7.75 12.44 -5.12
N VAL A 472 8.63 13.41 -5.39
CA VAL A 472 8.32 14.64 -6.14
C VAL A 472 7.42 15.62 -5.37
N ASP A 473 7.66 15.74 -4.06
CA ASP A 473 6.98 16.72 -3.21
C ASP A 473 7.34 18.17 -3.60
N HIS A 474 6.33 19.04 -3.63
CA HIS A 474 6.49 20.46 -3.94
C HIS A 474 6.52 21.38 -2.70
N GLY A 475 6.62 20.85 -1.48
CA GLY A 475 6.64 21.68 -0.27
C GLY A 475 5.28 22.27 0.11
N ILE A 476 4.18 21.78 -0.49
CA ILE A 476 2.83 22.35 -0.36
C ILE A 476 1.81 21.31 0.11
N GLY A 477 0.57 21.74 0.36
CA GLY A 477 -0.44 20.86 0.95
C GLY A 477 -0.15 20.59 2.42
N ASP A 478 -0.75 19.53 2.93
CA ASP A 478 -0.85 19.26 4.37
C ASP A 478 0.23 18.28 4.87
N VAL A 479 0.70 17.39 4.01
CA VAL A 479 1.64 16.32 4.42
C VAL A 479 2.88 16.27 3.53
N LEU A 480 4.00 15.84 4.11
CA LEU A 480 5.13 15.28 3.37
C LEU A 480 4.98 13.77 3.39
N ASP A 481 4.78 13.16 2.23
CA ASP A 481 4.57 11.73 2.08
C ASP A 481 5.76 11.06 1.38
N ILE A 482 6.35 10.05 2.02
CA ILE A 482 7.46 9.26 1.49
C ILE A 482 7.08 7.79 1.36
N HIS A 483 7.57 7.16 0.28
CA HIS A 483 7.54 5.72 0.08
C HIS A 483 8.92 5.14 0.34
N HIS A 484 9.02 4.10 1.17
CA HIS A 484 10.27 3.41 1.40
C HIS A 484 10.06 1.92 1.61
N TYR A 485 10.75 1.13 0.79
CA TYR A 485 10.58 -0.31 0.73
C TYR A 485 11.87 -1.06 1.03
N PRO A 486 11.83 -2.14 1.82
CA PRO A 486 10.69 -2.59 2.63
C PRO A 486 10.59 -1.92 4.02
N GLU A 487 11.68 -1.30 4.49
CA GLU A 487 11.79 -0.82 5.86
C GLU A 487 11.05 0.52 6.08
N PRO A 488 10.43 0.74 7.24
CA PRO A 488 9.87 2.05 7.57
C PRO A 488 10.99 3.08 7.82
N VAL A 489 10.75 4.31 7.40
CA VAL A 489 11.65 5.47 7.63
C VAL A 489 10.91 6.62 8.29
N LEU A 490 11.68 7.56 8.84
CA LEU A 490 11.18 8.81 9.40
C LEU A 490 12.02 9.95 8.83
N GLU A 491 11.36 10.97 8.30
CA GLU A 491 11.98 12.21 7.88
C GLU A 491 11.34 13.41 8.59
N ASP A 492 11.97 14.58 8.43
CA ASP A 492 11.44 15.85 8.92
C ASP A 492 10.59 16.51 7.83
N ALA A 493 9.30 16.73 8.10
CA ALA A 493 8.40 17.41 7.16
C ALA A 493 8.60 18.93 7.09
N GLY A 494 9.37 19.50 8.03
CA GLY A 494 9.48 20.94 8.23
C GLY A 494 8.28 21.52 8.98
N GLU A 495 8.10 22.83 8.89
CA GLU A 495 6.99 23.53 9.56
C GLU A 495 5.67 23.42 8.79
N ASN A 496 4.55 23.37 9.52
CA ASN A 496 3.17 23.39 9.00
C ASN A 496 2.73 22.17 8.16
N ARG A 497 3.53 21.10 8.13
CA ARG A 497 3.16 19.83 7.47
C ARG A 497 3.47 18.66 8.38
N VAL A 498 2.74 17.57 8.17
CA VAL A 498 2.95 16.32 8.91
C VAL A 498 3.72 15.32 8.05
N PHE A 499 4.74 14.68 8.61
CA PHE A 499 5.41 13.58 7.93
C PHE A 499 4.53 12.33 7.98
N VAL A 500 4.33 11.71 6.82
CA VAL A 500 3.60 10.45 6.67
C VAL A 500 4.42 9.47 5.84
N LEU A 501 4.29 8.18 6.17
CA LEU A 501 4.89 7.09 5.43
C LEU A 501 3.80 6.42 4.59
N GLY A 502 3.53 6.95 3.40
CA GLY A 502 2.37 6.61 2.58
C GLY A 502 2.47 5.28 1.85
N GLU A 503 3.67 4.66 1.81
CA GLU A 503 3.88 3.25 1.50
C GLU A 503 5.17 2.72 2.17
N PHE A 504 5.08 1.54 2.79
CA PHE A 504 6.23 0.76 3.25
C PHE A 504 5.88 -0.74 3.34
N GLY A 505 6.87 -1.58 3.64
CA GLY A 505 6.67 -3.01 3.77
C GLY A 505 6.75 -3.71 2.42
N GLY A 506 5.63 -4.22 1.90
CA GLY A 506 5.65 -4.99 0.66
C GLY A 506 6.34 -6.34 0.81
N ILE A 507 6.19 -6.97 1.98
CA ILE A 507 6.84 -8.24 2.30
C ILE A 507 6.18 -9.36 1.49
N GLY A 508 6.94 -9.98 0.59
CA GLY A 508 6.52 -11.09 -0.25
C GLY A 508 6.45 -12.41 0.52
N LEU A 509 5.31 -13.09 0.42
CA LEU A 509 5.15 -14.49 0.81
C LEU A 509 4.15 -15.15 -0.14
N ALA A 510 4.67 -15.90 -1.12
CA ALA A 510 3.86 -16.70 -2.01
C ALA A 510 3.28 -17.90 -1.24
N ILE A 511 1.97 -18.13 -1.39
CA ILE A 511 1.27 -19.29 -0.83
C ILE A 511 0.92 -20.23 -1.98
N GLU A 512 1.41 -21.45 -1.93
CA GLU A 512 1.10 -22.50 -2.91
C GLU A 512 -0.42 -22.62 -3.12
N ASP A 513 -0.83 -22.87 -4.37
CA ASP A 513 -2.23 -22.93 -4.84
C ASP A 513 -3.04 -21.62 -4.76
N HIS A 514 -2.46 -20.53 -4.24
CA HIS A 514 -3.11 -19.22 -4.10
C HIS A 514 -2.37 -18.07 -4.80
N ILE A 515 -1.58 -18.41 -5.83
CA ILE A 515 -0.81 -17.48 -6.67
C ILE A 515 -1.45 -17.32 -8.06
N TRP A 516 -1.33 -16.15 -8.66
CA TRP A 516 -1.90 -15.83 -9.98
C TRP A 516 -1.14 -16.49 -11.13
N LEU A 517 0.20 -16.46 -11.05
CA LEU A 517 1.10 -17.12 -11.98
C LEU A 517 1.82 -18.24 -11.24
N LYS A 518 2.15 -19.35 -11.91
CA LYS A 518 2.94 -20.43 -11.30
C LYS A 518 4.36 -19.97 -10.90
N GLU A 519 4.92 -19.02 -11.62
CA GLU A 519 6.26 -18.46 -11.42
C GLU A 519 6.24 -16.94 -11.58
N GLY A 520 7.28 -16.25 -11.11
CA GLY A 520 7.43 -14.79 -11.23
C GLY A 520 6.71 -13.96 -10.17
N ASN A 521 6.14 -14.61 -9.14
CA ASN A 521 5.55 -13.89 -8.01
C ASN A 521 6.64 -13.27 -7.13
N TRP A 522 6.39 -12.06 -6.62
CA TRP A 522 7.40 -11.30 -5.90
C TRP A 522 6.80 -10.38 -4.83
N GLY A 523 7.65 -9.95 -3.91
CA GLY A 523 7.49 -8.78 -3.06
C GLY A 523 8.83 -8.07 -2.91
N TYR A 524 8.83 -6.91 -2.26
CA TYR A 524 10.03 -6.11 -2.03
C TYR A 524 11.04 -6.82 -1.10
N GLU A 525 10.55 -7.77 -0.31
CA GLU A 525 11.36 -8.78 0.35
C GLU A 525 10.63 -10.12 0.37
N ASN A 526 11.16 -11.14 -0.29
CA ASN A 526 10.55 -12.47 -0.33
C ASN A 526 10.98 -13.32 0.87
N LEU A 527 10.01 -13.80 1.64
CA LEU A 527 10.23 -14.60 2.83
C LEU A 527 9.81 -16.06 2.61
N PRO A 528 10.51 -17.01 3.24
CA PRO A 528 10.33 -18.43 2.94
C PRO A 528 9.09 -19.07 3.59
N ASN A 529 8.52 -18.46 4.63
CA ASN A 529 7.41 -19.03 5.38
C ASN A 529 6.68 -17.98 6.25
N LYS A 530 5.55 -18.40 6.84
CA LYS A 530 4.69 -17.57 7.68
C LYS A 530 5.35 -17.09 8.97
N GLU A 531 6.25 -17.88 9.56
CA GLU A 531 6.96 -17.50 10.79
C GLU A 531 7.93 -16.35 10.55
N GLU A 532 8.68 -16.39 9.44
CA GLU A 532 9.56 -15.29 9.06
C GLU A 532 8.75 -14.05 8.64
N PHE A 533 7.63 -14.25 7.94
CA PHE A 533 6.71 -13.17 7.58
C PHE A 533 6.22 -12.38 8.79
N ILE A 534 5.66 -13.07 9.79
CA ILE A 534 5.14 -12.37 10.97
C ILE A 534 6.26 -11.75 11.81
N ARG A 535 7.45 -12.36 11.84
CA ARG A 535 8.64 -11.79 12.50
C ARG A 535 9.04 -10.47 11.84
N ARG A 536 9.11 -10.45 10.51
CA ARG A 536 9.48 -9.24 9.77
C ARG A 536 8.44 -8.14 9.92
N TYR A 537 7.17 -8.50 9.77
CA TYR A 537 6.05 -7.58 9.94
C TYR A 537 6.04 -6.92 11.33
N GLU A 538 6.22 -7.72 12.40
CA GLU A 538 6.31 -7.20 13.77
C GLU A 538 7.46 -6.21 13.96
N ASN A 539 8.64 -6.51 13.41
CA ASN A 539 9.81 -5.63 13.51
C ASN A 539 9.58 -4.28 12.83
N TYR A 540 8.98 -4.27 11.64
CA TYR A 540 8.65 -3.02 10.95
C TYR A 540 7.63 -2.21 11.73
N TYR A 541 6.59 -2.85 12.26
CA TYR A 541 5.60 -2.14 13.06
C TYR A 541 6.16 -1.63 14.39
N ASP A 542 7.07 -2.34 15.05
CA ASP A 542 7.73 -1.80 16.24
C ASP A 542 8.48 -0.49 15.93
N THR A 543 9.15 -0.43 14.78
CA THR A 543 9.78 0.80 14.28
C THR A 543 8.74 1.90 13.99
N VAL A 544 7.63 1.59 13.30
CA VAL A 544 6.53 2.54 13.04
C VAL A 544 5.99 3.13 14.34
N TRP A 545 5.72 2.31 15.35
CA TRP A 545 5.25 2.79 16.66
C TRP A 545 6.29 3.61 17.42
N SER A 546 7.58 3.37 17.17
CA SER A 546 8.64 4.22 17.69
C SER A 546 8.67 5.60 16.99
N PHE A 547 8.29 5.65 15.72
CA PHE A 547 8.24 6.86 14.90
C PHE A 547 6.99 7.70 15.16
N GLU A 548 5.84 7.09 15.46
CA GLU A 548 4.62 7.81 15.90
C GLU A 548 4.90 8.73 17.10
N LYS A 549 5.70 8.24 18.06
CA LYS A 549 6.15 9.04 19.22
C LYS A 549 7.05 10.21 18.83
N LYS A 550 7.70 10.11 17.67
CA LYS A 550 8.63 11.10 17.09
C LYS A 550 7.99 11.90 15.94
N GLY A 551 6.66 11.93 15.84
CA GLY A 551 5.94 12.85 14.96
C GLY A 551 5.44 12.25 13.64
N LEU A 552 5.63 10.95 13.39
CA LEU A 552 4.98 10.28 12.26
C LEU A 552 3.45 10.37 12.42
N GLY A 553 2.76 10.99 11.45
CA GLY A 553 1.31 11.20 11.50
C GLY A 553 0.47 10.07 10.95
N ALA A 554 1.03 9.31 9.99
CA ALA A 554 0.37 8.17 9.38
C ALA A 554 1.39 7.18 8.81
N ALA A 555 0.99 5.92 8.69
CA ALA A 555 1.75 4.87 8.02
C ALA A 555 0.81 3.97 7.21
N VAL A 556 1.20 3.61 5.99
CA VAL A 556 0.43 2.74 5.10
C VAL A 556 1.26 1.53 4.72
N TYR A 557 0.83 0.35 5.18
CA TYR A 557 1.48 -0.90 4.80
C TYR A 557 1.03 -1.37 3.42
N THR A 558 1.98 -1.66 2.54
CA THR A 558 1.74 -2.29 1.24
C THR A 558 1.80 -3.82 1.43
N GLN A 559 0.73 -4.58 1.24
CA GLN A 559 -0.66 -4.20 0.89
C GLN A 559 -1.70 -5.17 1.49
N LEU A 560 -3.00 -4.91 1.32
CA LEU A 560 -4.06 -5.73 1.91
C LEU A 560 -4.12 -7.12 1.28
N THR A 561 -4.13 -7.19 -0.05
CA THR A 561 -4.22 -8.45 -0.81
C THR A 561 -3.08 -8.53 -1.82
N ASP A 562 -2.64 -9.75 -2.10
CA ASP A 562 -1.85 -10.03 -3.30
C ASP A 562 -2.62 -9.55 -4.53
N VAL A 563 -1.90 -9.13 -5.57
CA VAL A 563 -2.49 -8.69 -6.83
C VAL A 563 -1.63 -9.20 -7.97
N GLU A 564 -2.20 -10.11 -8.76
CA GLU A 564 -1.51 -10.76 -9.86
C GLU A 564 -0.11 -11.29 -9.46
N THR A 565 0.97 -10.69 -9.97
CA THR A 565 2.35 -11.12 -9.68
C THR A 565 2.88 -10.65 -8.33
N GLU A 566 2.21 -9.70 -7.69
CA GLU A 566 2.58 -9.22 -6.37
C GLU A 566 2.04 -10.15 -5.28
N ALA A 567 2.94 -10.90 -4.66
CA ALA A 567 2.65 -11.81 -3.54
C ALA A 567 2.98 -11.17 -2.18
N ASN A 568 2.84 -9.84 -2.07
CA ASN A 568 3.21 -9.00 -0.93
C ASN A 568 2.01 -8.51 -0.09
N GLY A 569 0.82 -9.04 -0.32
CA GLY A 569 -0.38 -8.74 0.46
C GLY A 569 -0.49 -9.54 1.75
N LEU A 570 -1.27 -9.03 2.72
CA LEU A 570 -1.62 -9.76 3.95
C LEU A 570 -2.55 -10.94 3.67
N LEU A 571 -3.41 -10.83 2.66
CA LEU A 571 -4.27 -11.88 2.12
C LEU A 571 -3.79 -12.31 0.73
N THR A 572 -4.07 -13.55 0.36
CA THR A 572 -3.92 -14.02 -1.02
C THR A 572 -4.91 -13.33 -1.97
N TYR A 573 -4.65 -13.37 -3.28
CA TYR A 573 -5.41 -12.59 -4.27
C TYR A 573 -6.88 -13.04 -4.37
N ASP A 574 -7.17 -14.31 -4.09
CA ASP A 574 -8.52 -14.87 -3.95
C ASP A 574 -9.21 -14.58 -2.61
N ARG A 575 -8.54 -13.86 -1.70
CA ARG A 575 -8.97 -13.58 -0.32
C ARG A 575 -9.22 -14.86 0.50
N ALA A 576 -8.61 -16.00 0.13
CA ALA A 576 -8.83 -17.27 0.81
C ALA A 576 -7.92 -17.47 2.04
N VAL A 577 -6.66 -17.04 1.95
CA VAL A 577 -5.65 -17.30 2.99
C VAL A 577 -5.10 -15.99 3.54
N LEU A 578 -5.23 -15.80 4.85
CA LEU A 578 -4.50 -14.79 5.60
C LEU A 578 -3.09 -15.32 5.93
N LYS A 579 -2.06 -14.53 5.64
CA LYS A 579 -0.66 -14.96 5.75
C LYS A 579 -0.12 -15.01 7.17
N ALA A 580 -0.77 -14.32 8.11
CA ALA A 580 -0.49 -14.42 9.54
C ALA A 580 -1.79 -14.51 10.37
N ASP A 581 -1.68 -14.84 11.66
CA ASP A 581 -2.87 -14.90 12.52
C ASP A 581 -3.50 -13.50 12.71
N LYS A 582 -4.82 -13.44 12.50
CA LYS A 582 -5.60 -12.20 12.53
C LYS A 582 -5.47 -11.45 13.86
N LYS A 583 -5.46 -12.16 15.00
CA LYS A 583 -5.35 -11.53 16.33
C LYS A 583 -3.94 -10.99 16.57
N ILE A 584 -2.92 -11.67 16.06
CA ILE A 584 -1.54 -11.18 16.13
C ILE A 584 -1.40 -9.89 15.32
N LEU A 585 -1.88 -9.87 14.07
CA LEU A 585 -1.88 -8.67 13.23
C LEU A 585 -2.65 -7.52 13.89
N TYR A 586 -3.85 -7.78 14.42
CA TYR A 586 -4.62 -6.78 15.16
C TYR A 586 -3.83 -6.15 16.32
N LYS A 587 -3.18 -6.97 17.15
CA LYS A 587 -2.36 -6.46 18.25
C LYS A 587 -1.18 -5.64 17.75
N ILE A 588 -0.51 -6.09 16.69
CA ILE A 588 0.60 -5.34 16.07
C ILE A 588 0.12 -3.99 15.55
N ASN A 589 -0.96 -3.96 14.79
CA ASN A 589 -1.51 -2.77 14.13
C ASN A 589 -2.23 -1.81 15.07
N THR A 590 -2.51 -2.22 16.29
CA THR A 590 -3.05 -1.35 17.36
C THR A 590 -2.03 -1.04 18.46
N ASN A 591 -0.75 -1.41 18.26
CA ASN A 591 0.32 -1.28 19.24
C ASN A 591 0.07 -1.99 20.59
N ASN A 592 -0.80 -3.00 20.61
CA ASN A 592 -1.21 -3.74 21.81
C ASN A 592 -0.52 -5.12 21.90
N PHE A 593 0.76 -5.20 21.55
CA PHE A 593 1.54 -6.44 21.59
C PHE A 593 2.82 -6.31 22.42
N LEU A 594 3.22 -7.41 23.04
CA LEU A 594 4.53 -7.56 23.65
C LEU A 594 5.54 -7.92 22.56
N ARG A 595 6.61 -7.14 22.47
CA ARG A 595 7.73 -7.35 21.54
C ARG A 595 8.46 -8.63 21.92
N ALA A 596 8.76 -9.44 20.90
CA ALA A 596 9.55 -10.64 21.10
C ALA A 596 10.96 -10.29 21.64
N PRO A 597 11.54 -11.11 22.52
CA PRO A 597 12.85 -10.83 23.09
C PRO A 597 13.96 -10.98 22.02
N GLY A 598 14.97 -10.11 22.05
CA GLY A 598 16.18 -10.22 21.23
C GLY A 598 17.31 -10.99 21.95
N PHE A 599 18.33 -11.40 21.19
CA PHE A 599 19.52 -12.06 21.72
C PHE A 599 20.79 -11.27 21.40
N LEU A 600 21.71 -11.17 22.36
CA LEU A 600 23.04 -10.59 22.17
C LEU A 600 24.13 -11.57 22.64
N PRO A 601 25.26 -11.71 21.94
CA PRO A 601 25.59 -10.99 20.70
C PRO A 601 24.72 -11.44 19.52
N ASP A 602 24.72 -10.66 18.43
CA ASP A 602 23.89 -10.96 17.27
C ASP A 602 24.46 -12.05 16.34
N GLU A 603 25.70 -12.46 16.61
CA GLU A 603 26.41 -13.53 15.91
C GLU A 603 25.92 -14.93 16.31
N LYS A 604 26.12 -15.91 15.42
CA LYS A 604 25.75 -17.32 15.64
C LYS A 604 26.89 -18.17 16.20
N LEU A 605 28.14 -17.82 15.89
CA LEU A 605 29.31 -18.55 16.36
C LEU A 605 29.77 -18.00 17.71
N LEU A 606 30.04 -18.88 18.68
CA LEU A 606 30.51 -18.50 20.01
C LEU A 606 31.62 -19.43 20.50
N ASN A 607 32.51 -18.90 21.32
CA ASN A 607 33.46 -19.69 22.10
C ASN A 607 32.83 -20.14 23.41
N LYS A 608 33.32 -21.28 23.93
CA LYS A 608 32.94 -21.77 25.26
C LYS A 608 33.28 -20.72 26.33
N GLY A 609 32.29 -20.39 27.16
CA GLY A 609 32.37 -19.38 28.22
C GLY A 609 31.75 -18.04 27.86
N ASP A 610 31.40 -17.81 26.58
CA ASP A 610 30.71 -16.60 26.16
C ASP A 610 29.34 -16.46 26.82
N SER A 611 28.82 -15.24 26.87
CA SER A 611 27.57 -14.91 27.54
C SER A 611 26.52 -14.42 26.56
N ILE A 612 25.38 -15.09 26.50
CA ILE A 612 24.22 -14.70 25.70
C ILE A 612 23.25 -13.93 26.59
N LYS A 613 22.96 -12.68 26.23
CA LYS A 613 21.93 -11.86 26.88
C LYS A 613 20.62 -11.98 26.11
N ILE A 614 19.52 -12.11 26.85
CA ILE A 614 18.16 -12.02 26.32
C ILE A 614 17.63 -10.62 26.69
N MET A 615 17.21 -9.86 25.69
CA MET A 615 16.79 -8.46 25.83
C MET A 615 15.31 -8.33 25.47
N SER A 616 14.56 -7.47 26.14
CA SER A 616 13.21 -7.09 25.69
C SER A 616 12.95 -5.62 26.00
N SER A 617 12.22 -4.95 25.11
CA SER A 617 11.67 -3.60 25.32
C SER A 617 10.29 -3.64 25.99
N SER A 618 9.70 -4.82 26.14
CA SER A 618 8.39 -5.00 26.77
C SER A 618 8.51 -5.26 28.26
N GLU A 619 7.58 -4.70 29.02
CA GLU A 619 7.43 -5.03 30.43
C GLU A 619 6.94 -6.48 30.58
N GLY A 620 7.59 -7.26 31.43
CA GLY A 620 7.23 -8.65 31.68
C GLY A 620 8.42 -9.52 32.09
N ASP A 621 8.11 -10.75 32.47
CA ASP A 621 9.11 -11.75 32.79
C ASP A 621 9.53 -12.51 31.52
N ILE A 622 10.84 -12.68 31.31
CA ILE A 622 11.38 -13.48 30.21
C ILE A 622 11.57 -14.93 30.69
N TYR A 623 11.05 -15.87 29.90
CA TYR A 623 11.24 -17.31 30.09
C TYR A 623 11.92 -17.91 28.86
N TYR A 624 12.82 -18.87 29.06
CA TYR A 624 13.58 -19.46 27.96
C TYR A 624 13.90 -20.95 28.14
N THR A 625 14.28 -21.58 27.03
CA THR A 625 14.79 -22.96 26.92
C THR A 625 16.06 -22.94 26.05
N ILE A 626 16.96 -23.90 26.23
CA ILE A 626 18.25 -23.98 25.51
C ILE A 626 18.30 -25.07 24.44
N ASP A 627 17.24 -25.88 24.33
CA ASP A 627 17.11 -27.02 23.42
C ASP A 627 16.14 -26.77 22.26
N GLY A 628 15.59 -25.56 22.17
CA GLY A 628 14.65 -25.14 21.13
C GLY A 628 13.19 -25.47 21.43
N THR A 629 12.89 -26.07 22.59
CA THR A 629 11.51 -26.34 22.98
C THR A 629 10.75 -25.04 23.29
N LYS A 630 9.44 -25.01 23.07
CA LYS A 630 8.63 -23.82 23.33
C LYS A 630 8.65 -23.46 24.82
N PRO A 631 9.16 -22.25 25.21
CA PRO A 631 9.13 -21.83 26.60
C PRO A 631 7.71 -21.49 27.06
N ASP A 632 7.46 -21.74 28.34
CA ASP A 632 6.24 -21.41 29.08
C ASP A 632 6.59 -20.80 30.45
N ARG A 633 5.58 -20.51 31.28
CA ARG A 633 5.80 -19.97 32.64
C ARG A 633 6.49 -20.94 33.61
N ASN A 634 6.67 -22.20 33.25
CA ASN A 634 7.41 -23.20 34.03
C ASN A 634 8.86 -23.36 33.55
N SER A 635 9.22 -22.73 32.44
CA SER A 635 10.56 -22.75 31.87
C SER A 635 11.54 -21.88 32.68
N LEU A 636 12.81 -21.84 32.29
CA LEU A 636 13.82 -21.07 33.01
C LEU A 636 13.50 -19.56 32.94
N LYS A 637 13.31 -18.93 34.10
CA LYS A 637 13.17 -17.47 34.19
C LYS A 637 14.53 -16.80 34.00
N TYR A 638 14.61 -15.85 33.10
CA TYR A 638 15.84 -15.11 32.80
C TYR A 638 16.14 -14.09 33.92
N ASN A 639 17.24 -14.32 34.64
CA ASN A 639 17.72 -13.45 35.73
C ASN A 639 19.16 -12.96 35.51
N GLY A 640 19.75 -13.24 34.35
CA GLY A 640 21.15 -12.97 34.03
C GLY A 640 21.57 -13.69 32.75
N ALA A 641 22.72 -13.31 32.18
CA ALA A 641 23.19 -13.87 30.92
C ALA A 641 23.34 -15.40 30.97
N VAL A 642 23.02 -16.06 29.85
CA VAL A 642 23.18 -17.50 29.65
C VAL A 642 24.62 -17.78 29.26
N VAL A 643 25.32 -18.60 30.05
CA VAL A 643 26.70 -19.00 29.74
C VAL A 643 26.69 -20.07 28.65
N PHE A 644 27.27 -19.76 27.50
CA PHE A 644 27.41 -20.66 26.36
C PHE A 644 28.52 -21.68 26.63
N ASN A 645 28.19 -22.97 26.57
CA ASN A 645 29.16 -24.04 26.82
C ASN A 645 29.35 -24.98 25.62
N ASP A 646 28.28 -25.20 24.87
CA ASP A 646 28.19 -26.06 23.69
C ASP A 646 27.04 -25.55 22.82
N ASP A 647 26.84 -26.15 21.65
CA ASP A 647 25.73 -25.81 20.73
C ASP A 647 24.39 -25.75 21.49
N ILE A 648 23.67 -24.63 21.32
CA ILE A 648 22.32 -24.47 21.89
C ILE A 648 21.35 -23.90 20.86
N LYS A 649 20.09 -24.27 21.03
CA LYS A 649 18.96 -23.63 20.36
C LYS A 649 18.15 -22.86 21.39
N LEU A 650 18.45 -21.58 21.51
CA LEU A 650 17.82 -20.71 22.50
C LEU A 650 16.43 -20.29 22.02
N SER A 651 15.39 -20.58 22.81
CA SER A 651 14.02 -20.07 22.57
C SER A 651 13.58 -19.23 23.77
N ALA A 652 13.04 -18.04 23.53
CA ALA A 652 12.65 -17.11 24.59
C ALA A 652 11.31 -16.43 24.32
N ILE A 653 10.56 -16.14 25.39
CA ILE A 653 9.25 -15.48 25.36
C ILE A 653 9.14 -14.50 26.53
N VAL A 654 8.43 -13.39 26.32
CA VAL A 654 8.04 -12.45 27.38
C VAL A 654 6.61 -12.78 27.81
N TYR A 655 6.37 -12.87 29.11
CA TYR A 655 5.04 -12.97 29.70
C TYR A 655 4.73 -11.74 30.55
N ALA A 656 3.64 -11.03 30.22
CA ALA A 656 2.96 -10.10 31.13
C ALA A 656 1.74 -10.82 31.76
N GLU A 657 1.07 -10.26 32.77
CA GLU A 657 0.05 -10.95 33.59
C GLU A 657 -0.89 -11.87 32.78
N ASN A 658 -1.54 -11.37 31.74
CA ASN A 658 -2.50 -12.11 30.91
C ASN A 658 -2.12 -12.17 29.42
N ASP A 659 -0.87 -11.87 29.06
CA ASP A 659 -0.43 -11.85 27.66
C ASP A 659 1.00 -12.38 27.49
N SER A 660 1.38 -12.69 26.25
CA SER A 660 2.73 -13.11 25.90
C SER A 660 3.19 -12.56 24.56
N SER A 661 4.49 -12.32 24.41
CA SER A 661 5.09 -12.03 23.11
C SER A 661 5.05 -13.27 22.20
N ARG A 662 5.45 -13.09 20.93
CA ARG A 662 5.93 -14.24 20.14
C ARG A 662 7.20 -14.83 20.76
N ILE A 663 7.51 -16.05 20.35
CA ILE A 663 8.76 -16.73 20.73
C ILE A 663 9.85 -16.31 19.76
N SER A 664 10.98 -15.87 20.30
CA SER A 664 12.22 -15.71 19.53
C SER A 664 13.03 -16.98 19.64
N VAL A 665 13.57 -17.45 18.51
CA VAL A 665 14.43 -18.64 18.44
C VAL A 665 15.75 -18.27 17.77
N ARG A 666 16.88 -18.73 18.32
CA ARG A 666 18.20 -18.59 17.72
C ARG A 666 19.08 -19.80 18.02
N GLU A 667 19.77 -20.27 17.00
CA GLU A 667 20.79 -21.29 17.13
C GLU A 667 22.16 -20.63 17.29
N PHE A 668 22.91 -21.08 18.29
CA PHE A 668 24.29 -20.69 18.54
C PHE A 668 25.15 -21.94 18.42
N SER A 669 26.21 -21.85 17.62
CA SER A 669 27.14 -22.95 17.34
C SER A 669 28.49 -22.65 17.95
N LYS A 670 29.09 -23.67 18.52
CA LYS A 670 30.40 -23.64 19.13
C LYS A 670 31.45 -23.60 18.03
N THR A 671 32.41 -22.70 18.19
CA THR A 671 33.60 -22.65 17.33
C THR A 671 34.87 -22.83 18.15
N GLU A 672 35.84 -23.50 17.55
CA GLU A 672 37.20 -23.61 18.08
C GLU A 672 38.11 -22.47 17.58
N LEU A 673 37.62 -21.63 16.65
CA LEU A 673 38.30 -20.41 16.23
C LEU A 673 38.56 -19.53 17.45
N LYS A 674 39.75 -18.93 17.53
CA LYS A 674 40.09 -18.00 18.59
C LYS A 674 39.59 -16.62 18.21
N ARG A 675 38.59 -16.10 18.93
CA ARG A 675 38.07 -14.74 18.71
C ARG A 675 39.22 -13.72 18.80
N PRO A 676 39.43 -12.88 17.78
CA PRO A 676 40.39 -11.78 17.87
C PRO A 676 40.05 -10.82 19.02
N GLU A 677 41.07 -10.36 19.74
CA GLU A 677 40.92 -9.32 20.75
C GLU A 677 40.98 -7.95 20.07
N TYR A 678 39.81 -7.36 19.88
CA TYR A 678 39.68 -6.02 19.32
C TYR A 678 39.99 -4.96 20.38
N ARG A 679 41.06 -4.21 20.14
CA ARG A 679 41.43 -3.03 20.96
C ARG A 679 40.77 -1.75 20.47
N THR A 680 40.38 -1.74 19.20
CA THR A 680 39.48 -0.78 18.60
C THR A 680 38.21 -1.49 18.14
N ALA A 681 37.04 -0.95 18.46
CA ALA A 681 35.78 -1.52 18.01
C ALA A 681 35.58 -1.29 16.50
N PHE A 682 35.21 -2.34 15.77
CA PHE A 682 34.71 -2.22 14.40
C PHE A 682 33.27 -1.65 14.39
N ASN A 683 32.85 -1.14 13.24
CA ASN A 683 31.53 -0.56 13.08
C ASN A 683 30.46 -1.67 13.07
N PRO A 684 29.38 -1.57 13.86
CA PRO A 684 28.34 -2.60 13.92
C PRO A 684 27.59 -2.82 12.59
N LYS A 685 27.67 -1.89 11.63
CA LYS A 685 27.10 -2.05 10.28
C LYS A 685 27.94 -2.98 9.39
N TYR A 686 29.24 -3.06 9.62
CA TYR A 686 30.20 -3.82 8.80
C TYR A 686 31.02 -4.72 9.71
N THR A 687 30.42 -5.84 10.12
CA THR A 687 31.02 -6.76 11.09
C THR A 687 31.93 -7.81 10.45
N GLY A 688 31.86 -7.98 9.12
CA GLY A 688 32.48 -9.11 8.41
C GLY A 688 31.77 -10.44 8.68
N GLY A 689 30.48 -10.40 9.03
CA GLY A 689 29.68 -11.60 9.32
C GLY A 689 29.72 -12.06 10.79
N SER A 690 30.81 -11.83 11.53
CA SER A 690 30.88 -12.11 12.97
C SER A 690 32.08 -11.43 13.64
N SER A 691 32.21 -11.55 14.97
CA SER A 691 33.44 -11.14 15.65
C SER A 691 34.64 -12.05 15.37
N PHE A 692 34.47 -13.11 14.56
CA PHE A 692 35.54 -13.99 14.09
C PHE A 692 36.01 -13.67 12.67
N ALA A 693 35.47 -12.64 12.01
CA ALA A 693 35.66 -12.33 10.60
C ALA A 693 37.12 -12.27 10.09
N LEU A 694 38.07 -11.96 10.97
CA LEU A 694 39.49 -11.86 10.59
C LEU A 694 40.23 -13.20 10.67
N VAL A 695 39.57 -14.27 11.10
CA VAL A 695 40.17 -15.60 11.32
C VAL A 695 39.20 -16.74 10.94
N ASP A 696 38.15 -16.47 10.17
CA ASP A 696 37.12 -17.44 9.80
C ASP A 696 37.31 -18.04 8.39
N GLY A 697 38.33 -17.58 7.67
CA GLY A 697 38.70 -18.03 6.33
C GLY A 697 37.90 -17.36 5.21
N VAL A 698 37.02 -16.40 5.51
CA VAL A 698 36.19 -15.71 4.52
C VAL A 698 36.96 -14.53 3.92
N GLN A 699 37.21 -14.61 2.61
CA GLN A 699 37.82 -13.52 1.85
C GLN A 699 36.74 -12.63 1.25
N GLY A 700 36.95 -11.31 1.31
CA GLY A 700 36.01 -10.34 0.81
C GLY A 700 36.06 -10.14 -0.70
N SER A 701 34.93 -9.69 -1.28
CA SER A 701 34.85 -9.35 -2.69
C SER A 701 34.98 -7.84 -2.94
N THR A 702 35.06 -7.42 -4.20
CA THR A 702 35.03 -5.99 -4.55
C THR A 702 33.69 -5.31 -4.25
N ASP A 703 32.63 -6.07 -3.90
CA ASP A 703 31.34 -5.54 -3.49
C ASP A 703 31.30 -5.34 -1.98
N ILE A 704 31.32 -4.08 -1.56
CA ILE A 704 31.25 -3.67 -0.14
C ILE A 704 29.96 -4.15 0.56
N LYS A 705 28.91 -4.50 -0.20
CA LYS A 705 27.59 -4.87 0.32
C LYS A 705 27.42 -6.36 0.58
N ASP A 706 28.40 -7.20 0.25
CA ASP A 706 28.32 -8.65 0.42
C ASP A 706 28.40 -9.11 1.89
N GLY A 707 28.73 -8.20 2.81
CA GLY A 707 28.79 -8.45 4.26
C GLY A 707 30.07 -9.14 4.75
N THR A 708 31.05 -9.34 3.87
CA THR A 708 32.32 -10.02 4.18
C THR A 708 33.37 -9.11 4.80
N TRP A 709 33.18 -7.79 4.72
CA TRP A 709 34.15 -6.83 5.21
C TRP A 709 33.87 -6.37 6.64
N GLN A 710 34.93 -6.33 7.45
CA GLN A 710 34.91 -5.69 8.76
C GLN A 710 35.42 -4.24 8.65
N GLY A 711 34.57 -3.28 8.99
CA GLY A 711 34.77 -1.87 8.70
C GLY A 711 35.11 -1.01 9.92
N PHE A 712 36.04 -0.07 9.76
CA PHE A 712 36.47 0.89 10.79
C PHE A 712 36.34 2.33 10.25
N TYR A 713 35.42 3.11 10.80
CA TYR A 713 35.16 4.49 10.36
C TYR A 713 35.91 5.50 11.23
N GLY A 714 36.87 6.22 10.64
CA GLY A 714 37.68 7.22 11.35
C GLY A 714 38.57 6.68 12.47
N ASN A 715 38.61 5.35 12.64
CA ASN A 715 39.40 4.67 13.65
C ASN A 715 40.41 3.73 12.97
N ASP A 716 41.54 3.51 13.64
CA ASP A 716 42.55 2.53 13.24
C ASP A 716 42.07 1.11 13.52
N LEU A 717 42.51 0.14 12.70
CA LEU A 717 42.44 -1.27 13.09
C LEU A 717 43.50 -1.52 14.16
N ASP A 718 43.11 -2.04 15.32
CA ASP A 718 44.03 -2.54 16.35
C ASP A 718 43.46 -3.82 16.95
N VAL A 719 44.06 -4.95 16.58
CA VAL A 719 43.56 -6.29 16.92
C VAL A 719 44.71 -7.21 17.33
N ILE A 720 44.44 -8.12 18.27
CA ILE A 720 45.37 -9.20 18.65
C ILE A 720 44.75 -10.55 18.28
N ILE A 721 45.51 -11.38 17.57
CA ILE A 721 45.15 -12.75 17.19
C ILE A 721 45.97 -13.72 18.04
N ASP A 722 45.32 -14.67 18.72
CA ASP A 722 45.97 -15.80 19.41
C ASP A 722 46.06 -17.00 18.44
N LEU A 723 47.27 -17.38 18.08
CA LEU A 723 47.57 -18.57 17.25
C LEU A 723 47.33 -19.88 18.01
N GLY A 724 47.02 -19.82 19.32
CA GLY A 724 46.74 -20.95 20.19
C GLY A 724 47.99 -21.56 20.83
N GLU A 725 49.11 -21.56 20.11
CA GLU A 725 50.41 -22.03 20.57
C GLU A 725 51.56 -21.17 20.03
N GLU A 726 52.76 -21.32 20.60
CA GLU A 726 53.94 -20.64 20.08
C GLU A 726 54.39 -21.26 18.75
N GLN A 727 54.44 -20.43 17.71
CA GLN A 727 54.81 -20.80 16.35
C GLN A 727 55.91 -19.89 15.82
N ARG A 728 56.50 -20.22 14.66
CA ARG A 728 57.46 -19.36 13.95
C ARG A 728 56.95 -19.08 12.54
N PRO A 729 55.88 -18.28 12.40
CA PRO A 729 55.31 -17.98 11.09
C PRO A 729 56.33 -17.23 10.23
N GLU A 730 56.42 -17.60 8.95
CA GLU A 730 57.34 -16.99 8.00
C GLU A 730 56.74 -15.72 7.39
N GLY A 731 55.41 -15.62 7.38
CA GLY A 731 54.69 -14.47 6.87
C GLY A 731 53.22 -14.47 7.26
N MET A 732 52.51 -13.45 6.80
CA MET A 732 51.06 -13.39 6.84
C MET A 732 50.53 -12.60 5.65
N GLU A 733 49.25 -12.74 5.36
CA GLU A 733 48.51 -11.97 4.37
C GLU A 733 47.28 -11.36 5.05
N ILE A 734 47.00 -10.11 4.72
CA ILE A 734 45.81 -9.38 5.17
C ILE A 734 45.18 -8.73 3.94
N GLY A 735 43.88 -8.92 3.74
CA GLY A 735 43.18 -8.25 2.65
C GLY A 735 42.56 -6.93 3.10
N PHE A 736 42.62 -5.97 2.20
CA PHE A 736 41.96 -4.67 2.33
C PHE A 736 41.13 -4.40 1.08
N LEU A 737 39.98 -3.77 1.27
CA LEU A 737 39.23 -3.16 0.17
C LEU A 737 39.71 -1.73 -0.01
N GLU A 738 39.97 -1.34 -1.25
CA GLU A 738 40.06 0.06 -1.65
C GLU A 738 38.88 0.39 -2.56
N ASP A 739 37.97 1.24 -2.10
CA ASP A 739 36.87 1.79 -2.88
C ASP A 739 36.72 3.28 -2.54
N ILE A 740 37.56 4.08 -3.21
CA ILE A 740 37.71 5.51 -2.95
C ILE A 740 36.35 6.22 -3.03
N ARG A 741 35.50 5.87 -4.01
CA ARG A 741 34.16 6.46 -4.20
C ARG A 741 33.27 6.29 -2.97
N SER A 742 33.44 5.18 -2.26
CA SER A 742 32.74 4.83 -1.02
C SER A 742 33.50 5.26 0.24
N TRP A 743 34.53 6.09 0.10
CA TRP A 743 35.36 6.65 1.17
C TRP A 743 36.20 5.58 1.87
N VAL A 744 36.44 4.44 1.21
CA VAL A 744 37.25 3.33 1.71
C VAL A 744 38.66 3.40 1.13
N PHE A 745 39.65 3.59 2.00
CA PHE A 745 41.05 3.77 1.62
C PHE A 745 41.93 2.66 2.22
N LEU A 746 43.04 2.37 1.56
CA LEU A 746 44.09 1.55 2.17
C LEU A 746 44.64 2.25 3.42
N PRO A 747 45.04 1.48 4.45
CA PRO A 747 45.68 2.06 5.64
C PRO A 747 47.03 2.67 5.28
N VAL A 748 47.38 3.83 5.83
CA VAL A 748 48.67 4.50 5.57
C VAL A 748 49.85 3.73 6.14
N GLN A 749 49.60 2.89 7.15
CA GLN A 749 50.59 2.05 7.79
C GLN A 749 49.95 0.75 8.22
N VAL A 750 50.66 -0.37 8.02
CA VAL A 750 50.34 -1.67 8.61
C VAL A 750 51.55 -2.12 9.42
N LYS A 751 51.34 -2.30 10.72
CA LYS A 751 52.35 -2.73 11.68
C LYS A 751 51.93 -4.05 12.30
N VAL A 752 52.79 -5.04 12.20
CA VAL A 752 52.61 -6.37 12.80
C VAL A 752 53.63 -6.57 13.90
N SER A 753 53.17 -6.99 15.07
CA SER A 753 54.02 -7.27 16.22
C SER A 753 53.72 -8.64 16.81
N GLY A 754 54.74 -9.42 17.13
CA GLY A 754 54.64 -10.74 17.74
C GLY A 754 54.87 -10.71 19.26
N SER A 755 54.24 -11.63 19.98
CA SER A 755 54.43 -11.84 21.41
C SER A 755 54.22 -13.31 21.79
N ALA A 756 55.00 -13.83 22.73
CA ALA A 756 54.76 -15.14 23.33
C ALA A 756 53.74 -15.08 24.50
N ASP A 757 53.68 -13.95 25.21
CA ASP A 757 52.90 -13.80 26.45
C ASP A 757 51.64 -12.92 26.31
N GLY A 758 51.43 -12.33 25.13
CA GLY A 758 50.29 -11.46 24.82
C GLY A 758 50.36 -10.08 25.48
N LYS A 759 51.49 -9.74 26.12
CA LYS A 759 51.70 -8.47 26.84
C LYS A 759 52.86 -7.68 26.25
N ASN A 760 53.97 -8.37 25.98
CA ASN A 760 55.19 -7.78 25.46
C ASN A 760 55.28 -8.04 23.96
N PHE A 761 54.89 -7.04 23.16
CA PHE A 761 54.91 -7.14 21.70
C PHE A 761 56.17 -6.53 21.10
N LYS A 762 56.84 -7.29 20.21
CA LYS A 762 57.98 -6.83 19.41
C LYS A 762 57.56 -6.68 17.96
N THR A 763 58.02 -5.62 17.30
CA THR A 763 57.66 -5.36 15.91
C THR A 763 58.34 -6.34 14.97
N GLU A 764 57.53 -7.16 14.30
CA GLU A 764 57.93 -8.09 13.25
C GLU A 764 58.02 -7.36 11.91
N ASN A 765 57.02 -6.54 11.61
CA ASN A 765 56.96 -5.79 10.37
C ASN A 765 56.33 -4.40 10.59
N ASN A 766 56.77 -3.42 9.82
CA ASN A 766 56.13 -2.12 9.73
C ASN A 766 56.25 -1.62 8.29
N SER A 767 55.13 -1.64 7.58
CA SER A 767 55.02 -1.23 6.18
C SER A 767 54.14 0.01 6.07
N THR A 768 54.51 0.91 5.16
CA THR A 768 53.69 2.05 4.75
C THR A 768 53.06 1.71 3.40
N LEU A 769 51.78 2.02 3.23
CA LEU A 769 51.09 1.89 1.95
C LEU A 769 50.87 3.29 1.38
N GLU A 770 51.04 3.41 0.06
CA GLU A 770 50.79 4.67 -0.64
C GLU A 770 49.31 4.80 -0.96
N ILE A 771 48.75 5.98 -0.68
CA ILE A 771 47.38 6.30 -1.06
C ILE A 771 47.40 6.85 -2.49
N PRO A 772 46.52 6.35 -3.39
CA PRO A 772 46.40 6.88 -4.73
C PRO A 772 46.12 8.39 -4.74
N SER A 773 46.71 9.09 -5.70
CA SER A 773 46.46 10.53 -5.91
C SER A 773 45.15 10.84 -6.65
N GLU A 774 44.42 9.82 -7.11
CA GLU A 774 43.17 9.95 -7.86
C GLU A 774 42.23 8.76 -7.59
N SER A 775 40.94 8.94 -7.86
CA SER A 775 39.93 7.89 -7.70
C SER A 775 40.08 6.83 -8.79
N ARG A 776 39.92 5.56 -8.42
CA ARG A 776 39.84 4.40 -9.33
C ARG A 776 38.69 3.47 -8.93
N ASP A 777 38.43 2.46 -9.77
CA ASP A 777 37.45 1.41 -9.45
C ASP A 777 37.88 0.58 -8.23
N ALA A 778 36.89 -0.05 -7.59
CA ALA A 778 37.10 -0.85 -6.39
C ALA A 778 38.13 -1.96 -6.64
N TYR A 779 39.07 -2.11 -5.71
CA TYR A 779 40.21 -3.00 -5.85
C TYR A 779 40.51 -3.74 -4.56
N LEU A 780 40.78 -5.05 -4.68
CA LEU A 780 41.19 -5.90 -3.57
C LEU A 780 42.71 -5.86 -3.42
N TYR A 781 43.17 -5.33 -2.29
CA TYR A 781 44.58 -5.27 -1.98
C TYR A 781 44.96 -6.34 -0.95
N LYS A 782 45.69 -7.36 -1.40
CA LYS A 782 46.27 -8.38 -0.54
C LYS A 782 47.67 -7.95 -0.13
N HIS A 783 47.82 -7.59 1.13
CA HIS A 783 49.10 -7.16 1.67
C HIS A 783 49.85 -8.35 2.26
N SER A 784 50.83 -8.87 1.52
CA SER A 784 51.71 -9.95 1.99
C SER A 784 52.85 -9.38 2.85
N ILE A 785 52.93 -9.84 4.09
CA ILE A 785 53.85 -9.35 5.11
C ILE A 785 54.83 -10.47 5.47
N LYS A 786 56.13 -10.21 5.31
CA LYS A 786 57.17 -11.10 5.83
C LYS A 786 57.44 -10.78 7.30
N LEU A 787 57.42 -11.81 8.15
CA LEU A 787 57.75 -11.71 9.57
C LEU A 787 59.25 -12.02 9.78
N LYS A 788 59.87 -11.50 10.85
CA LYS A 788 61.31 -11.72 11.07
C LYS A 788 61.56 -13.16 11.50
N GLY A 789 60.66 -13.72 12.31
CA GLY A 789 60.75 -15.10 12.79
C GLY A 789 61.84 -15.34 13.84
N ASP A 790 62.38 -14.27 14.42
CA ASP A 790 63.50 -14.31 15.38
C ASP A 790 63.12 -15.05 16.68
N GLU A 791 61.88 -14.86 17.15
CA GLU A 791 61.34 -15.45 18.39
C GLU A 791 60.05 -16.23 18.10
N PRO A 792 59.70 -17.25 18.92
CA PRO A 792 58.38 -17.87 18.85
C PRO A 792 57.28 -16.85 19.15
N ILE A 793 56.23 -16.87 18.33
CA ILE A 793 55.07 -15.97 18.41
C ILE A 793 53.85 -16.81 18.70
N ARG A 794 53.09 -16.44 19.73
CA ARG A 794 51.73 -16.96 19.95
C ARG A 794 50.67 -15.92 19.64
N TYR A 795 50.93 -14.66 19.96
CA TYR A 795 50.00 -13.55 19.75
C TYR A 795 50.55 -12.61 18.68
N LEU A 796 49.77 -12.36 17.64
CA LEU A 796 50.05 -11.35 16.63
C LEU A 796 49.17 -10.14 16.88
N ARG A 797 49.76 -8.97 17.10
CA ARG A 797 49.06 -7.69 17.09
C ARG A 797 49.20 -7.04 15.72
N ILE A 798 48.06 -6.78 15.09
CA ILE A 798 47.96 -6.09 13.81
C ILE A 798 47.39 -4.71 14.08
N TYR A 799 48.15 -3.69 13.70
CA TYR A 799 47.74 -2.30 13.73
C TYR A 799 47.75 -1.74 12.32
N ALA A 800 46.61 -1.25 11.82
CA ALA A 800 46.52 -0.58 10.55
C ALA A 800 45.98 0.84 10.74
N ALA A 801 46.82 1.83 10.43
CA ALA A 801 46.52 3.24 10.64
C ALA A 801 45.55 3.76 9.56
N ASN A 802 44.45 4.34 10.01
CA ASN A 802 43.47 5.00 9.16
C ASN A 802 44.08 6.27 8.56
N LEU A 803 43.64 6.62 7.35
CA LEU A 803 44.02 7.87 6.71
C LEU A 803 43.56 9.10 7.52
N GLY A 804 42.50 8.95 8.31
CA GLY A 804 41.84 10.04 9.02
C GLY A 804 40.71 10.60 8.16
N GLU A 805 40.79 11.88 7.81
CA GLU A 805 39.82 12.53 6.95
C GLU A 805 40.08 12.25 5.46
N CYS A 806 39.02 12.22 4.66
CA CYS A 806 39.11 12.12 3.22
C CYS A 806 39.95 13.29 2.65
N PRO A 807 40.86 13.03 1.68
CA PRO A 807 41.73 14.06 1.10
C PRO A 807 40.97 15.21 0.43
N GLU A 808 41.62 16.37 0.30
CA GLU A 808 41.03 17.58 -0.31
C GLU A 808 40.47 17.39 -1.72
N TRP A 809 41.06 16.48 -2.51
CA TRP A 809 40.61 16.18 -3.87
C TRP A 809 39.36 15.28 -3.91
N HIS A 810 39.00 14.66 -2.79
CA HIS A 810 37.92 13.68 -2.71
C HIS A 810 36.56 14.37 -2.46
N PRO A 811 35.45 13.95 -3.10
CA PRO A 811 34.11 14.50 -2.84
C PRO A 811 33.68 14.48 -1.36
N GLY A 812 34.19 13.51 -0.59
CA GLY A 812 33.95 13.35 0.85
C GLY A 812 34.86 14.16 1.78
N LYS A 813 35.66 15.11 1.26
CA LYS A 813 36.66 15.86 2.04
C LYS A 813 36.16 16.36 3.40
N GLY A 814 37.03 16.29 4.41
CA GLY A 814 36.74 16.68 5.79
C GLY A 814 35.88 15.68 6.59
N ASN A 815 35.34 14.64 5.94
CA ASN A 815 34.70 13.54 6.67
C ASN A 815 35.71 12.41 6.93
N PRO A 816 35.54 11.63 8.01
CA PRO A 816 36.36 10.45 8.26
C PRO A 816 36.32 9.44 7.11
N SER A 817 37.41 8.70 6.94
CA SER A 817 37.55 7.62 5.96
C SER A 817 37.39 6.24 6.60
N TRP A 818 37.13 5.24 5.77
CA TRP A 818 36.97 3.85 6.18
C TRP A 818 38.24 3.02 5.93
N ILE A 819 38.55 2.09 6.83
CA ILE A 819 39.34 0.88 6.54
C ILE A 819 38.40 -0.30 6.51
N PHE A 820 38.49 -1.11 5.46
CA PHE A 820 37.77 -2.38 5.34
C PHE A 820 38.80 -3.49 5.25
N VAL A 821 38.70 -4.46 6.17
CA VAL A 821 39.64 -5.59 6.31
C VAL A 821 38.85 -6.90 6.36
N ASP A 822 39.42 -7.95 5.77
CA ASP A 822 38.91 -9.32 5.78
C ASP A 822 39.96 -10.29 6.40
N GLU A 823 39.84 -11.58 6.09
CA GLU A 823 40.67 -12.67 6.62
C GLU A 823 42.17 -12.34 6.75
N ILE A 824 42.74 -12.71 7.91
CA ILE A 824 44.17 -12.67 8.18
C ILE A 824 44.74 -14.09 8.12
N GLU A 825 45.45 -14.39 7.04
CA GLU A 825 46.08 -15.69 6.82
C GLU A 825 47.53 -15.68 7.33
N VAL A 826 47.84 -16.48 8.33
CA VAL A 826 49.21 -16.64 8.86
C VAL A 826 49.87 -17.86 8.19
N LYS A 827 51.09 -17.68 7.66
CA LYS A 827 51.80 -18.65 6.80
C LYS A 827 53.03 -19.23 7.46
#